data_AF-A0A7Y9L1L6-F1
#
_entry.id   AF-A0A7Y9L1L6-F1
#
_cell.length_a   1.000
_cell.length_b   1.000
_cell.length_c   1.000
_cell.angle_alpha   90.00
_cell.angle_beta   90.00
_cell.angle_gamma   90.00
#
_symmetry.space_group_name_H-M   'P 1'
#
loop_
_entity.id
_entity.type
_entity.pdbx_description
1 polymer ?
#
loop_
_entity_poly.entity_id
_entity_poly.type
_entity_poly.pdbx_seq_one_letter_code
_entity_poly.pdbx_strand_id
1 'polypeptide(L)'
;MDWQFWIDRGGTFTDIVARAPDGRLRTLKLLSENPEQYADAAIAGIRQLMGVAKGKPIPVAQIGAVKMGTTVATNALLERKGEPTALAITRGFRDALRIAYQNRPRLFDRRILLPELLYSHVIEIDERIGAHGDTVTKLDLEAARAGLAQAYEQGLRSLAVVFMHGYRYHAHETRVAEMAREMGFTQVSVSHEISPMMKLVARGDTTVVDAYLSPILRRYVDQVAGELPGVNLQFMQSNGGLTDARAFQGKDSILSGPAGGIVGMVRASKLAGFDKVIGFDMGGTSTDVSHYSGEFERVFETQVAGVRMRAPMMSIHTVAAGGGSILHFDGSRYRVGPDSAGANPGPASYRRGGPLAVTDCNVMLGKIQPHHFPQLFGADGKQPLDAATVRERFSDMAKDIAAATGSATTPEQVAEGFLDIAVGNMANAIKQISVQRGHDVTEYALTSFGGAGGQHACLVADALGMKTVFVHSLAGVMSAYGMGLADQTAMREAAVETRLTEEAHADLEARLHALGRQARADLHHQQVDDARIALVRRVHLRYEGTDTALIVLFDTVASMRQQFEAAYRKRYSFLMQARALIVEAVSVEAIGKSDAPQETVEPAPRRVSGLMPHAVVPMYTGGKWRQTNLFQRSATRIGDIVKGPAIIAEANATTIVEAGWQAEVTLHDHLVLKRVAALPERRAIGTTADPVMLEIFNNLFMSIAEQMGLRLQNTAYSVNIKERLDFSCAIFDADGNLIANAPHMPVHLGSMGESIKTVMRENAGRMRAGDVYMLNDPYNGGTHLPDVTVISPVFDATGTTILFYVGSRGHHADIGGTTPGSMPPDSRVIEEEGVLINNFKLVDGGQLREAETRALLAGARYPARNPDQNLADLRAQIAANQKGVDELHKMVAHFGLDVVQAYMGHVQDNAEEAVRRVISALKDGAFTLPLDNGAQIQVSVRVDQAARSAEIDFAGTSPQLDNNFNAPSAVCMAAVLYVFRTLVDDEIPLNAGCLKPLKVIIPPGSMLNPHYPASVVSGNVETSTCITNALYGALGVMAAAQGTMNNFTFGNAKYQYYETISGGSGAGEGFDGTSVVQTNMTNSRLTDPEILEFRFPVRLDSYEIRAGSGGAGRWRGGDGGVRKVRFLEPMTAAILSNNRIHAPFGMAGGGPGALGRNSVLRADGRVELLGHIGKTDMQPDDVFVIETPGGGGYGQR
;
A
#
# COMPACT_ATOMS: atom_id res chain seq x y z
N MET A 1 -31.13 -2.02 35.32
CA MET A 1 -30.07 -2.49 34.40
C MET A 1 -28.75 -2.25 35.09
N ASP A 2 -27.72 -3.02 34.78
CA ASP A 2 -26.37 -2.78 35.32
C ASP A 2 -25.64 -1.68 34.53
N TRP A 3 -24.52 -1.19 35.05
CA TRP A 3 -23.65 -0.30 34.30
C TRP A 3 -23.07 -0.99 33.07
N GLN A 4 -22.95 -0.24 31.97
CA GLN A 4 -22.10 -0.64 30.84
C GLN A 4 -21.07 0.45 30.56
N PHE A 5 -19.83 0.07 30.27
CA PHE A 5 -18.78 1.00 29.90
C PHE A 5 -18.26 0.69 28.51
N TRP A 6 -18.17 1.70 27.66
CA TRP A 6 -17.63 1.61 26.31
C TRP A 6 -16.42 2.55 26.25
N ILE A 7 -15.26 2.03 25.89
CA ILE A 7 -13.98 2.70 26.14
C ILE A 7 -13.09 2.63 24.90
N ASP A 8 -12.67 3.78 24.38
CA ASP A 8 -11.62 3.84 23.38
C ASP A 8 -10.34 4.40 24.01
N ARG A 9 -9.31 3.55 24.11
CA ARG A 9 -7.99 3.95 24.58
C ARG A 9 -7.12 4.34 23.38
N GLY A 10 -7.24 5.62 22.98
CA GLY A 10 -6.42 6.23 21.93
C GLY A 10 -5.01 6.61 22.39
N GLY A 11 -4.21 7.19 21.49
CA GLY A 11 -2.83 7.63 21.79
C GLY A 11 -2.75 8.85 22.69
N THR A 12 -3.63 9.85 22.52
CA THR A 12 -3.63 11.09 23.32
C THR A 12 -4.60 11.04 24.49
N PHE A 13 -5.85 10.63 24.23
CA PHE A 13 -6.92 10.59 25.21
C PHE A 13 -7.59 9.21 25.24
N THR A 14 -8.10 8.86 26.42
CA THR A 14 -9.00 7.73 26.65
C THR A 14 -10.42 8.27 26.78
N ASP A 15 -11.28 7.81 25.88
CA ASP A 15 -12.66 8.23 25.76
C ASP A 15 -13.59 7.17 26.35
N ILE A 16 -14.47 7.58 27.25
CA ILE A 16 -15.38 6.68 27.95
C ILE A 16 -16.81 7.14 27.75
N VAL A 17 -17.67 6.23 27.32
CA VAL A 17 -19.13 6.36 27.32
C VAL A 17 -19.68 5.32 28.29
N ALA A 18 -20.34 5.75 29.35
CA ALA A 18 -20.95 4.86 30.33
C ALA A 18 -22.47 4.97 30.29
N ARG A 19 -23.14 3.83 30.18
CA ARG A 19 -24.59 3.72 30.37
C ARG A 19 -24.85 3.41 31.83
N ALA A 20 -25.49 4.34 32.53
CA ALA A 20 -25.90 4.16 33.91
C ALA A 20 -27.09 3.20 34.02
N PRO A 21 -27.34 2.63 35.23
CA PRO A 21 -28.48 1.74 35.49
C PRO A 21 -29.86 2.28 35.10
N ASP A 22 -30.00 3.60 35.07
CA ASP A 22 -31.21 4.34 34.68
C ASP A 22 -31.32 4.58 33.17
N GLY A 23 -30.36 4.09 32.38
CA GLY A 23 -30.31 4.20 30.93
C GLY A 23 -29.61 5.44 30.39
N ARG A 24 -29.24 6.43 31.23
CA ARG A 24 -28.58 7.65 30.77
C ARG A 24 -27.13 7.39 30.37
N LEU A 25 -26.69 8.02 29.28
CA LEU A 25 -25.30 8.04 28.86
C LEU A 25 -24.52 9.15 29.59
N ARG A 26 -23.33 8.82 30.08
CA ARG A 26 -22.36 9.74 30.66
C ARG A 26 -21.06 9.62 29.91
N THR A 27 -20.34 10.72 29.73
CA THR A 27 -19.05 10.72 29.04
C THR A 27 -17.93 11.20 29.97
N LEU A 28 -16.73 10.69 29.75
CA LEU A 28 -15.52 11.13 30.44
C LEU A 28 -14.33 11.02 29.49
N LYS A 29 -13.44 12.01 29.53
CA LYS A 29 -12.22 12.07 28.72
C LYS A 29 -11.03 12.27 29.64
N LEU A 30 -10.04 11.39 29.54
CA LEU A 30 -8.82 11.39 30.34
C LEU A 30 -7.60 11.35 29.42
N LEU A 31 -6.44 11.85 29.85
CA LEU A 31 -5.19 11.63 29.12
C LEU A 31 -4.87 10.13 29.12
N SER A 32 -4.51 9.57 27.96
CA SER A 32 -4.21 8.13 27.87
C SER A 32 -3.00 7.72 28.72
N GLU A 33 -2.08 8.65 28.93
CA GLU A 33 -0.90 8.47 29.77
C GLU A 33 -0.72 9.67 30.71
N ASN A 34 -0.95 9.43 32.01
CA ASN A 34 -0.73 10.41 33.07
C ASN A 34 -0.28 9.69 34.37
N PRO A 35 0.97 9.18 34.40
CA PRO A 35 1.45 8.30 35.48
C PRO A 35 1.45 8.97 36.86
N GLU A 36 1.48 10.31 36.90
CA GLU A 36 1.39 11.09 38.13
C GLU A 36 0.00 11.01 38.79
N GLN A 37 -1.05 10.70 38.02
CA GLN A 37 -2.44 10.71 38.48
C GLN A 37 -3.02 9.29 38.63
N TYR A 38 -2.83 8.43 37.63
CA TYR A 38 -3.37 7.07 37.57
C TYR A 38 -2.47 6.10 36.80
N ALA A 39 -2.58 4.81 37.12
CA ALA A 39 -1.85 3.74 36.44
C ALA A 39 -2.48 3.36 35.09
N ASP A 40 -3.81 3.38 35.00
CA ASP A 40 -4.56 3.12 33.76
C ASP A 40 -5.79 4.03 33.69
N ALA A 41 -5.99 4.67 32.53
CA ALA A 41 -7.04 5.65 32.31
C ALA A 41 -8.44 5.03 32.26
N ALA A 42 -8.59 3.82 31.69
CA ALA A 42 -9.87 3.14 31.58
C ALA A 42 -10.41 2.78 32.98
N ILE A 43 -9.57 2.17 33.82
CA ILE A 43 -9.92 1.82 35.20
C ILE A 43 -10.18 3.08 36.05
N ALA A 44 -9.35 4.11 35.90
CA ALA A 44 -9.57 5.38 36.60
C ALA A 44 -10.92 6.02 36.24
N GLY A 45 -11.29 5.99 34.97
CA GLY A 45 -12.56 6.54 34.51
C GLY A 45 -13.78 5.76 34.98
N ILE A 46 -13.72 4.41 34.99
CA ILE A 46 -14.78 3.57 35.58
C ILE A 46 -14.98 3.96 37.06
N ARG A 47 -13.88 4.08 37.82
CA ARG A 47 -13.93 4.47 39.23
C ARG A 47 -14.57 5.84 39.41
N GLN A 48 -14.18 6.83 38.61
CA GLN A 48 -14.72 8.19 38.69
C GLN A 48 -16.22 8.24 38.38
N LEU A 49 -16.67 7.53 37.35
CA LEU A 49 -18.08 7.52 36.94
C LEU A 49 -18.98 6.79 37.93
N MET A 50 -18.47 5.78 38.62
CA MET A 50 -19.16 5.05 39.70
C MET A 50 -19.02 5.71 41.07
N GLY A 51 -18.18 6.75 41.21
CA GLY A 51 -17.90 7.40 42.50
C GLY A 51 -17.09 6.56 43.48
N VAL A 52 -16.24 5.65 42.98
CA VAL A 52 -15.39 4.77 43.79
C VAL A 52 -14.09 5.49 44.18
N ALA A 53 -13.80 5.54 45.48
CA ALA A 53 -12.57 6.16 46.00
C ALA A 53 -11.29 5.41 45.55
N LYS A 54 -10.18 6.15 45.43
CA LYS A 54 -8.85 5.60 45.06
C LYS A 54 -8.47 4.45 46.00
N GLY A 55 -8.04 3.31 45.43
CA GLY A 55 -7.61 2.13 46.18
C GLY A 55 -8.72 1.24 46.77
N LYS A 56 -10.00 1.56 46.61
CA LYS A 56 -11.12 0.66 46.98
C LYS A 56 -11.45 -0.32 45.85
N PRO A 57 -11.98 -1.53 46.10
CA PRO A 57 -12.39 -2.43 45.01
C PRO A 57 -13.57 -1.85 44.21
N ILE A 58 -13.58 -2.06 42.89
CA ILE A 58 -14.70 -1.68 42.02
C ILE A 58 -15.86 -2.67 42.27
N PRO A 59 -17.12 -2.21 42.43
CA PRO A 59 -18.25 -3.09 42.67
C PRO A 59 -18.70 -3.79 41.37
N VAL A 60 -17.93 -4.79 40.93
CA VAL A 60 -18.10 -5.50 39.64
C VAL A 60 -19.48 -6.12 39.43
N ALA A 61 -20.19 -6.49 40.50
CA ALA A 61 -21.54 -7.02 40.43
C ALA A 61 -22.58 -6.02 39.89
N GLN A 62 -22.23 -4.73 39.82
CA GLN A 62 -23.06 -3.67 39.24
C GLN A 62 -22.68 -3.35 37.79
N ILE A 63 -21.75 -4.10 37.18
CA ILE A 63 -21.25 -3.88 35.82
C ILE A 63 -21.67 -5.07 34.96
N GLY A 64 -22.55 -4.82 33.99
CA GLY A 64 -23.01 -5.84 33.06
C GLY A 64 -21.98 -6.14 31.97
N ALA A 65 -21.30 -5.12 31.45
CA ALA A 65 -20.26 -5.29 30.42
C ALA A 65 -19.28 -4.10 30.35
N VAL A 66 -18.05 -4.39 29.92
CA VAL A 66 -17.06 -3.41 29.47
C VAL A 66 -16.64 -3.76 28.05
N LYS A 67 -16.86 -2.83 27.11
CA LYS A 67 -16.50 -2.98 25.69
C LYS A 67 -15.39 -1.99 25.37
N MET A 68 -14.26 -2.45 24.82
CA MET A 68 -13.07 -1.61 24.71
C MET A 68 -12.36 -1.75 23.36
N GLY A 69 -11.83 -0.66 22.83
CA GLY A 69 -10.80 -0.67 21.80
C GLY A 69 -9.49 -0.12 22.35
N THR A 70 -8.37 -0.55 21.75
CA THR A 70 -7.05 -0.17 22.24
C THR A 70 -6.06 0.01 21.11
N THR A 71 -5.24 1.04 21.24
CA THR A 71 -4.12 1.31 20.33
C THR A 71 -2.82 0.64 20.76
N VAL A 72 -2.82 -0.13 21.86
CA VAL A 72 -1.61 -0.74 22.45
C VAL A 72 -0.83 -1.59 21.44
N ALA A 73 -1.49 -2.48 20.70
CA ALA A 73 -0.81 -3.31 19.70
C ALA A 73 -0.34 -2.52 18.49
N THR A 74 -1.16 -1.58 17.99
CA THR A 74 -0.77 -0.69 16.88
C THR A 74 0.49 0.11 17.26
N ASN A 75 0.53 0.68 18.47
CA ASN A 75 1.68 1.43 18.96
C ASN A 75 2.89 0.52 19.17
N ALA A 76 2.71 -0.68 19.75
CA ALA A 76 3.80 -1.64 19.90
C ALA A 76 4.39 -2.06 18.55
N LEU A 77 3.56 -2.19 17.50
CA LEU A 77 4.01 -2.47 16.14
C LEU A 77 4.78 -1.29 15.52
N LEU A 78 4.26 -0.06 15.67
CA LEU A 78 4.87 1.17 15.16
C LEU A 78 6.20 1.49 15.86
N GLU A 79 6.26 1.32 17.18
CA GLU A 79 7.43 1.61 18.02
C GLU A 79 8.41 0.42 18.11
N ARG A 80 8.08 -0.72 17.50
CA ARG A 80 8.89 -1.97 17.56
C ARG A 80 9.12 -2.47 18.98
N LYS A 81 8.07 -2.41 19.82
CA LYS A 81 8.05 -2.83 21.24
C LYS A 81 7.17 -4.05 21.50
N GLY A 82 7.11 -4.99 20.57
CA GLY A 82 6.47 -6.30 20.79
C GLY A 82 7.36 -7.32 21.48
N GLU A 83 6.86 -8.54 21.60
CA GLU A 83 7.57 -9.64 22.26
C GLU A 83 8.67 -10.22 21.36
N PRO A 84 9.91 -10.42 21.86
CA PRO A 84 10.96 -11.13 21.11
C PRO A 84 10.47 -12.50 20.62
N THR A 85 10.44 -12.67 19.30
CA THR A 85 9.79 -13.81 18.65
C THR A 85 10.79 -14.64 17.85
N ALA A 86 10.68 -15.98 17.97
CA ALA A 86 11.34 -16.95 17.10
C ALA A 86 10.42 -17.37 15.93
N LEU A 87 10.99 -17.70 14.78
CA LEU A 87 10.30 -18.25 13.62
C LEU A 87 10.75 -19.70 13.38
N ALA A 88 9.87 -20.69 13.56
CA ALA A 88 10.09 -22.04 13.08
C ALA A 88 9.55 -22.19 11.65
N ILE A 89 10.41 -22.55 10.71
CA ILE A 89 10.09 -22.60 9.27
C ILE A 89 10.74 -23.79 8.59
N THR A 90 10.15 -24.26 7.50
CA THR A 90 10.70 -25.31 6.65
C THR A 90 12.16 -25.02 6.27
N ARG A 91 13.04 -26.01 6.36
CA ARG A 91 14.46 -25.87 5.95
C ARG A 91 14.59 -25.38 4.50
N GLY A 92 15.55 -24.48 4.27
CA GLY A 92 15.79 -23.82 2.99
C GLY A 92 15.01 -22.51 2.80
N PHE A 93 14.18 -22.14 3.79
CA PHE A 93 13.30 -20.96 3.75
C PHE A 93 13.55 -19.98 4.91
N ARG A 94 14.67 -20.10 5.62
CA ARG A 94 15.01 -19.20 6.75
C ARG A 94 14.92 -17.71 6.41
N ASP A 95 15.27 -17.37 5.17
CA ASP A 95 15.33 -15.99 4.67
C ASP A 95 14.03 -15.59 3.93
N ALA A 96 13.01 -16.45 3.86
CA ALA A 96 11.84 -16.24 3.01
C ALA A 96 11.06 -14.97 3.35
N LEU A 97 10.86 -14.66 4.63
CA LEU A 97 10.14 -13.45 5.04
C LEU A 97 10.99 -12.19 4.87
N ARG A 98 12.33 -12.30 5.05
CA ARG A 98 13.28 -11.23 4.75
C ARG A 98 13.28 -10.91 3.26
N ILE A 99 13.59 -11.91 2.43
CA ILE A 99 13.64 -11.75 0.97
C ILE A 99 12.28 -11.33 0.45
N ALA A 100 11.20 -11.77 1.11
CA ALA A 100 9.86 -11.30 0.83
C ALA A 100 9.50 -11.61 -0.64
N TYR A 101 9.09 -10.57 -1.37
CA TYR A 101 8.87 -10.65 -2.81
C TYR A 101 9.99 -9.95 -3.58
N GLN A 102 11.20 -9.81 -3.02
CA GLN A 102 12.42 -9.19 -3.56
C GLN A 102 12.34 -7.74 -4.06
N ASN A 103 11.14 -7.15 -4.20
CA ASN A 103 10.96 -5.80 -4.71
C ASN A 103 11.42 -4.74 -3.69
N ARG A 104 12.01 -3.65 -4.18
CA ARG A 104 12.31 -2.47 -3.36
C ARG A 104 11.03 -1.64 -3.11
N PRO A 105 10.85 -1.07 -1.90
CA PRO A 105 9.68 -0.24 -1.58
C PRO A 105 9.62 1.08 -2.36
N ARG A 106 10.76 1.74 -2.56
CA ARG A 106 10.87 3.01 -3.28
C ARG A 106 11.82 2.85 -4.47
N LEU A 107 11.33 3.11 -5.69
CA LEU A 107 12.06 2.77 -6.92
C LEU A 107 13.34 3.57 -7.14
N PHE A 108 13.36 4.83 -6.71
CA PHE A 108 14.42 5.79 -7.04
C PHE A 108 15.42 6.02 -5.90
N ASP A 109 15.22 5.35 -4.75
CA ASP A 109 16.16 5.40 -3.64
C ASP A 109 17.46 4.68 -3.98
N ARG A 110 18.60 5.38 -3.80
CA ARG A 110 19.93 4.75 -3.86
C ARG A 110 20.19 3.90 -2.61
N ARG A 111 19.75 4.37 -1.44
CA ARG A 111 19.77 3.62 -0.18
C ARG A 111 18.47 2.85 -0.02
N ILE A 112 18.48 1.58 -0.41
CA ILE A 112 17.28 0.73 -0.36
C ILE A 112 17.02 0.28 1.07
N LEU A 113 15.98 0.82 1.70
CA LEU A 113 15.55 0.42 3.03
C LEU A 113 14.39 -0.59 2.93
N LEU A 114 14.60 -1.79 3.45
CA LEU A 114 13.56 -2.79 3.60
C LEU A 114 12.84 -2.62 4.95
N PRO A 115 11.57 -3.05 5.07
CA PRO A 115 10.92 -3.15 6.36
C PRO A 115 11.73 -3.99 7.34
N GLU A 116 11.75 -3.55 8.59
CA GLU A 116 12.38 -4.28 9.69
C GLU A 116 11.64 -5.59 10.00
N LEU A 117 12.39 -6.63 10.36
CA LEU A 117 11.84 -7.93 10.75
C LEU A 117 11.30 -7.88 12.18
N LEU A 118 10.18 -8.57 12.43
CA LEU A 118 9.61 -8.68 13.78
C LEU A 118 10.13 -9.89 14.57
N TYR A 119 10.76 -10.85 13.89
CA TYR A 119 11.41 -12.00 14.53
C TYR A 119 12.92 -11.77 14.66
N SER A 120 13.52 -12.37 15.68
CA SER A 120 14.95 -12.20 16.01
C SER A 120 15.76 -13.49 15.83
N HIS A 121 15.09 -14.64 15.73
CA HIS A 121 15.72 -15.94 15.59
C HIS A 121 14.91 -16.83 14.63
N VAL A 122 15.60 -17.66 13.85
CA VAL A 122 14.97 -18.61 12.92
C VAL A 122 15.43 -20.02 13.24
N ILE A 123 14.46 -20.92 13.33
CA ILE A 123 14.64 -22.36 13.54
C ILE A 123 14.21 -23.04 12.25
N GLU A 124 15.17 -23.58 11.50
CA GLU A 124 14.86 -24.40 10.33
C GLU A 124 14.48 -25.81 10.79
N ILE A 125 13.29 -26.25 10.40
CA ILE A 125 12.75 -27.56 10.70
C ILE A 125 12.95 -28.48 9.48
N ASP A 126 13.46 -29.68 9.73
CA ASP A 126 13.60 -30.73 8.73
C ASP A 126 12.24 -31.40 8.50
N GLU A 127 11.38 -30.76 7.70
CA GLU A 127 10.12 -31.31 7.24
C GLU A 127 9.78 -30.81 5.84
N ARG A 128 8.95 -31.55 5.08
CA ARG A 128 8.38 -31.02 3.84
C ARG A 128 7.15 -31.79 3.36
N ILE A 129 6.07 -31.07 3.09
CA ILE A 129 4.89 -31.57 2.35
C ILE A 129 4.88 -30.89 0.97
N GLY A 130 4.49 -31.61 -0.08
CA GLY A 130 4.32 -31.08 -1.44
C GLY A 130 2.95 -30.39 -1.64
N ALA A 131 2.80 -29.65 -2.74
CA ALA A 131 1.59 -28.87 -3.05
C ALA A 131 0.30 -29.71 -3.17
N HIS A 132 0.45 -31.04 -3.34
CA HIS A 132 -0.65 -32.00 -3.48
C HIS A 132 -0.73 -33.01 -2.32
N GLY A 133 0.05 -32.81 -1.25
CA GLY A 133 -0.07 -33.55 0.01
C GLY A 133 0.86 -34.75 0.13
N ASP A 134 1.71 -34.98 -0.85
CA ASP A 134 2.79 -35.95 -0.78
C ASP A 134 3.81 -35.54 0.30
N THR A 135 4.29 -36.52 1.07
CA THR A 135 5.36 -36.27 2.04
C THR A 135 6.71 -36.31 1.33
N VAL A 136 7.32 -35.14 1.16
CA VAL A 136 8.66 -34.99 0.56
C VAL A 136 9.75 -35.32 1.59
N THR A 137 9.64 -34.74 2.79
CA THR A 137 10.55 -34.98 3.92
C THR A 137 9.71 -35.19 5.17
N LYS A 138 9.92 -36.31 5.86
CA LYS A 138 9.25 -36.57 7.14
C LYS A 138 9.75 -35.58 8.19
N LEU A 139 8.86 -35.11 9.07
CA LEU A 139 9.23 -34.25 10.19
C LEU A 139 10.25 -34.94 11.12
N ASP A 140 11.44 -34.35 11.24
CA ASP A 140 12.44 -34.75 12.23
C ASP A 140 12.10 -34.14 13.61
N LEU A 141 11.58 -34.98 14.49
CA LEU A 141 11.17 -34.57 15.83
C LEU A 141 12.35 -34.27 16.76
N GLU A 142 13.50 -34.92 16.57
CA GLU A 142 14.66 -34.74 17.44
C GLU A 142 15.34 -33.41 17.12
N ALA A 143 15.56 -33.12 15.83
CA ALA A 143 16.11 -31.85 15.37
C ALA A 143 15.19 -30.68 15.71
N ALA A 144 13.87 -30.84 15.51
CA ALA A 144 12.88 -29.82 15.89
C ALA A 144 12.93 -29.51 17.39
N ARG A 145 13.00 -30.54 18.25
CA ARG A 145 13.10 -30.37 19.70
C ARG A 145 14.37 -29.64 20.11
N ALA A 146 15.51 -29.98 19.50
CA ALA A 146 16.79 -29.32 19.79
C ALA A 146 16.77 -27.83 19.39
N GLY A 147 16.23 -27.51 18.21
CA GLY A 147 16.11 -26.12 17.76
C GLY A 147 15.18 -25.28 18.65
N LEU A 148 14.03 -25.85 19.04
CA LEU A 148 13.12 -25.21 20.00
C LEU A 148 13.77 -25.00 21.37
N ALA A 149 14.58 -25.96 21.84
CA ALA A 149 15.26 -25.87 23.14
C ALA A 149 16.28 -24.74 23.13
N GLN A 150 17.06 -24.63 22.05
CA GLN A 150 18.05 -23.56 21.90
C GLN A 150 17.39 -22.18 21.91
N ALA A 151 16.30 -21.98 21.18
CA ALA A 151 15.56 -20.71 21.19
C ALA A 151 14.99 -20.40 22.59
N TYR A 152 14.50 -21.42 23.30
CA TYR A 152 14.00 -21.27 24.66
C TYR A 152 15.11 -20.88 25.66
N GLU A 153 16.29 -21.50 25.55
CA GLU A 153 17.46 -21.20 26.36
C GLU A 153 18.00 -19.77 26.13
N GLN A 154 17.80 -19.21 24.92
CA GLN A 154 18.09 -17.81 24.60
C GLN A 154 17.08 -16.81 25.20
N GLY A 155 16.07 -17.31 25.93
CA GLY A 155 15.07 -16.47 26.59
C GLY A 155 13.84 -16.16 25.73
N LEU A 156 13.74 -16.72 24.52
CA LEU A 156 12.56 -16.52 23.67
C LEU A 156 11.38 -17.34 24.21
N ARG A 157 10.22 -16.70 24.29
CA ARG A 157 8.97 -17.31 24.79
C ARG A 157 7.79 -17.21 23.82
N SER A 158 7.98 -16.45 22.73
CA SER A 158 7.04 -16.37 21.62
C SER A 158 7.60 -17.06 20.38
N LEU A 159 6.76 -17.87 19.72
CA LEU A 159 7.10 -18.66 18.55
C LEU A 159 6.03 -18.52 17.46
N ALA A 160 6.45 -18.23 16.24
CA ALA A 160 5.65 -18.40 15.02
C ALA A 160 6.06 -19.70 14.31
N VAL A 161 5.11 -20.55 13.94
CA VAL A 161 5.35 -21.80 13.20
C VAL A 161 4.75 -21.68 11.80
N VAL A 162 5.58 -21.75 10.76
CA VAL A 162 5.17 -21.50 9.36
C VAL A 162 5.84 -22.51 8.43
N PHE A 163 5.09 -23.50 7.94
CA PHE A 163 5.60 -24.52 7.02
C PHE A 163 5.03 -24.36 5.61
N MET A 164 5.81 -24.78 4.61
CA MET A 164 5.39 -24.83 3.22
C MET A 164 4.19 -25.77 3.02
N HIS A 165 3.17 -25.25 2.33
CA HIS A 165 1.84 -25.84 2.17
C HIS A 165 1.10 -26.12 3.50
N GLY A 166 1.58 -25.51 4.59
CA GLY A 166 1.01 -25.61 5.92
C GLY A 166 -0.43 -25.10 5.99
N TYR A 167 -0.87 -24.21 5.11
CA TYR A 167 -2.27 -23.78 5.05
C TYR A 167 -3.27 -24.91 4.75
N ARG A 168 -2.80 -25.97 4.06
CA ARG A 168 -3.61 -27.11 3.61
C ARG A 168 -3.31 -28.40 4.37
N TYR A 169 -2.06 -28.62 4.76
CA TYR A 169 -1.58 -29.85 5.38
C TYR A 169 -1.01 -29.59 6.77
N HIS A 170 -1.86 -29.67 7.79
CA HIS A 170 -1.63 -29.10 9.12
C HIS A 170 -0.76 -29.96 10.05
N ALA A 171 -0.54 -31.24 9.70
CA ALA A 171 -0.02 -32.24 10.63
C ALA A 171 1.36 -31.89 11.23
N HIS A 172 2.30 -31.44 10.39
CA HIS A 172 3.64 -31.09 10.86
C HIS A 172 3.64 -29.83 11.74
N GLU A 173 2.93 -28.78 11.34
CA GLU A 173 2.82 -27.55 12.13
C GLU A 173 2.18 -27.82 13.50
N THR A 174 1.11 -28.62 13.52
CA THR A 174 0.41 -29.03 14.75
C THR A 174 1.38 -29.71 15.71
N ARG A 175 2.18 -30.65 15.22
CA ARG A 175 3.10 -31.42 16.05
C ARG A 175 4.23 -30.56 16.64
N VAL A 176 4.77 -29.62 15.88
CA VAL A 176 5.79 -28.69 16.36
C VAL A 176 5.22 -27.70 17.36
N ALA A 177 3.98 -27.24 17.15
CA ALA A 177 3.29 -26.36 18.09
C ALA A 177 3.01 -27.04 19.45
N GLU A 178 2.55 -28.29 19.44
CA GLU A 178 2.40 -29.11 20.65
C GLU A 178 3.72 -29.20 21.43
N MET A 179 4.81 -29.52 20.73
CA MET A 179 6.14 -29.65 21.35
C MET A 179 6.60 -28.33 21.98
N ALA A 180 6.43 -27.20 21.29
CA ALA A 180 6.78 -25.89 21.83
C ALA A 180 5.96 -25.56 23.10
N ARG A 181 4.66 -25.88 23.10
CA ARG A 181 3.79 -25.70 24.28
C ARG A 181 4.23 -26.59 25.45
N GLU A 182 4.56 -27.85 25.21
CA GLU A 182 5.10 -28.78 26.21
C GLU A 182 6.42 -28.27 26.84
N MET A 183 7.24 -27.57 26.07
CA MET A 183 8.51 -26.97 26.52
C MET A 183 8.33 -25.67 27.31
N GLY A 184 7.12 -25.09 27.32
CA GLY A 184 6.80 -23.90 28.09
C GLY A 184 6.89 -22.58 27.33
N PHE A 185 6.89 -22.58 25.99
CA PHE A 185 6.64 -21.36 25.22
C PHE A 185 5.27 -20.79 25.61
N THR A 186 5.23 -19.52 26.02
CA THR A 186 3.99 -18.88 26.52
C THR A 186 3.10 -18.39 25.39
N GLN A 187 3.66 -18.18 24.20
CA GLN A 187 2.94 -17.83 22.99
C GLN A 187 3.42 -18.71 21.82
N VAL A 188 2.48 -19.38 21.15
CA VAL A 188 2.74 -20.17 19.94
C VAL A 188 1.65 -19.86 18.92
N SER A 189 2.01 -19.15 17.86
CA SER A 189 1.12 -18.83 16.74
C SER A 189 1.43 -19.74 15.56
N VAL A 190 0.42 -20.47 15.08
CA VAL A 190 0.58 -21.50 14.04
C VAL A 190 -0.07 -21.04 12.74
N SER A 191 0.64 -21.14 11.62
CA SER A 191 0.27 -20.41 10.43
C SER A 191 -1.10 -20.79 9.84
N HIS A 192 -1.45 -22.09 9.86
CA HIS A 192 -2.77 -22.54 9.42
C HIS A 192 -3.92 -22.16 10.37
N GLU A 193 -3.66 -21.85 11.64
CA GLU A 193 -4.67 -21.36 12.59
C GLU A 193 -4.88 -19.85 12.44
N ILE A 194 -3.81 -19.11 12.13
CA ILE A 194 -3.79 -17.65 12.07
C ILE A 194 -4.23 -17.10 10.70
N SER A 195 -3.76 -17.69 9.60
CA SER A 195 -4.09 -17.28 8.23
C SER A 195 -4.14 -18.52 7.33
N PRO A 196 -5.29 -19.23 7.25
CA PRO A 196 -5.44 -20.55 6.60
C PRO A 196 -5.50 -20.47 5.06
N MET A 197 -4.69 -19.60 4.46
CA MET A 197 -4.68 -19.34 3.03
C MET A 197 -3.29 -19.57 2.42
N MET A 198 -3.30 -19.90 1.13
CA MET A 198 -2.09 -20.05 0.32
C MET A 198 -1.31 -18.73 0.26
N LYS A 199 0.01 -18.85 0.03
CA LYS A 199 1.09 -17.84 0.02
C LYS A 199 1.93 -17.85 1.31
N LEU A 200 3.13 -18.46 1.24
CA LEU A 200 4.04 -18.61 2.38
C LEU A 200 4.38 -17.26 3.01
N VAL A 201 4.69 -16.25 2.18
CA VAL A 201 5.21 -14.97 2.67
C VAL A 201 4.14 -14.18 3.41
N ALA A 202 2.95 -14.02 2.82
CA ALA A 202 1.85 -13.29 3.43
C ALA A 202 1.31 -14.00 4.69
N ARG A 203 1.18 -15.33 4.63
CA ARG A 203 0.79 -16.15 5.79
C ARG A 203 1.83 -16.07 6.90
N GLY A 204 3.11 -16.18 6.55
CA GLY A 204 4.21 -16.13 7.49
C GLY A 204 4.31 -14.79 8.22
N ASP A 205 4.27 -13.67 7.49
CA ASP A 205 4.28 -12.34 8.12
C ASP A 205 3.11 -12.14 9.08
N THR A 206 1.91 -12.58 8.69
CA THR A 206 0.71 -12.49 9.57
C THR A 206 0.88 -13.32 10.85
N THR A 207 1.47 -14.51 10.74
CA THR A 207 1.74 -15.40 11.86
C THR A 207 2.78 -14.82 12.82
N VAL A 208 3.81 -14.18 12.28
CA VAL A 208 4.83 -13.47 13.07
C VAL A 208 4.23 -12.25 13.77
N VAL A 209 3.41 -11.43 13.08
CA VAL A 209 2.70 -10.29 13.68
C VAL A 209 1.86 -10.73 14.87
N ASP A 210 1.13 -11.85 14.73
CA ASP A 210 0.33 -12.38 15.82
C ASP A 210 1.19 -12.82 17.02
N ALA A 211 2.26 -13.59 16.77
CA ALA A 211 3.20 -14.02 17.82
C ALA A 211 3.87 -12.84 18.53
N TYR A 212 4.20 -11.79 17.78
CA TYR A 212 4.87 -10.60 18.28
C TYR A 212 3.96 -9.71 19.16
N LEU A 213 2.68 -9.59 18.80
CA LEU A 213 1.74 -8.66 19.45
C LEU A 213 0.83 -9.30 20.50
N SER A 214 0.46 -10.58 20.35
CA SER A 214 -0.44 -11.28 21.27
C SER A 214 0.00 -11.22 22.74
N PRO A 215 1.29 -11.40 23.10
CA PRO A 215 1.73 -11.31 24.50
C PRO A 215 1.54 -9.91 25.13
N ILE A 216 1.78 -8.85 24.35
CA ILE A 216 1.61 -7.46 24.78
C ILE A 216 0.13 -7.20 25.08
N LEU A 217 -0.75 -7.64 24.18
CA LEU A 217 -2.20 -7.52 24.37
C LEU A 217 -2.67 -8.31 25.58
N ARG A 218 -2.20 -9.56 25.74
CA ARG A 218 -2.58 -10.43 26.86
C ARG A 218 -2.27 -9.75 28.20
N ARG A 219 -1.07 -9.17 28.35
CA ARG A 219 -0.68 -8.43 29.57
C ARG A 219 -1.64 -7.28 29.88
N TYR A 220 -2.04 -6.51 28.87
CA TYR A 220 -2.99 -5.41 29.05
C TYR A 220 -4.40 -5.92 29.38
N VAL A 221 -4.86 -6.95 28.68
CA VAL A 221 -6.14 -7.62 28.95
C VAL A 221 -6.18 -8.14 30.39
N ASP A 222 -5.14 -8.84 30.83
CA ASP A 222 -5.04 -9.43 32.17
C ASP A 222 -4.99 -8.35 33.26
N GLN A 223 -4.32 -7.21 33.00
CA GLN A 223 -4.33 -6.06 33.91
C GLN A 223 -5.75 -5.51 34.11
N VAL A 224 -6.50 -5.30 33.03
CA VAL A 224 -7.88 -4.79 33.11
C VAL A 224 -8.82 -5.82 33.74
N ALA A 225 -8.69 -7.09 33.35
CA ALA A 225 -9.50 -8.19 33.87
C ALA A 225 -9.24 -8.44 35.37
N GLY A 226 -8.00 -8.22 35.84
CA GLY A 226 -7.64 -8.32 37.26
C GLY A 226 -8.33 -7.28 38.14
N GLU A 227 -8.59 -6.07 37.62
CA GLU A 227 -9.37 -5.02 38.31
C GLU A 227 -10.88 -5.22 38.19
N LEU A 228 -11.33 -6.03 37.23
CA LEU A 228 -12.74 -6.28 36.89
C LEU A 228 -13.10 -7.78 36.87
N PRO A 229 -12.83 -8.55 37.94
CA PRO A 229 -13.04 -9.98 37.94
C PRO A 229 -14.52 -10.35 37.72
N GLY A 230 -14.76 -11.25 36.77
CA GLY A 230 -16.10 -11.78 36.45
C GLY A 230 -16.98 -10.87 35.60
N VAL A 231 -16.50 -9.69 35.20
CA VAL A 231 -17.22 -8.81 34.26
C VAL A 231 -17.07 -9.31 32.83
N ASN A 232 -18.13 -9.20 32.02
CA ASN A 232 -18.05 -9.45 30.58
C ASN A 232 -17.17 -8.37 29.92
N LEU A 233 -15.92 -8.70 29.63
CA LEU A 233 -14.92 -7.81 29.05
C LEU A 233 -14.70 -8.16 27.57
N GLN A 234 -14.99 -7.20 26.70
CA GLN A 234 -14.99 -7.38 25.25
C GLN A 234 -14.04 -6.40 24.59
N PHE A 235 -13.36 -6.85 23.54
CA PHE A 235 -12.44 -6.05 22.75
C PHE A 235 -12.92 -5.89 21.31
N MET A 236 -12.78 -4.68 20.78
CA MET A 236 -13.01 -4.36 19.39
C MET A 236 -11.93 -4.99 18.52
N GLN A 237 -12.33 -5.62 17.42
CA GLN A 237 -11.45 -6.17 16.40
C GLN A 237 -11.35 -5.23 15.20
N SER A 238 -10.29 -5.36 14.41
CA SER A 238 -10.04 -4.58 13.20
C SER A 238 -11.15 -4.70 12.14
N ASN A 239 -11.94 -5.77 12.19
CA ASN A 239 -13.08 -6.01 11.30
C ASN A 239 -14.37 -5.25 11.70
N GLY A 240 -14.36 -4.54 12.85
CA GLY A 240 -15.50 -3.81 13.41
C GLY A 240 -16.40 -4.60 14.35
N GLY A 241 -16.08 -5.86 14.64
CA GLY A 241 -16.80 -6.71 15.59
C GLY A 241 -16.17 -6.73 16.97
N LEU A 242 -16.96 -7.11 17.98
CA LEU A 242 -16.47 -7.37 19.33
C LEU A 242 -16.19 -8.86 19.54
N THR A 243 -15.16 -9.16 20.33
CA THR A 243 -14.84 -10.50 20.83
C THR A 243 -14.51 -10.48 22.32
N ASP A 244 -14.61 -11.62 22.99
CA ASP A 244 -14.17 -11.77 24.38
C ASP A 244 -12.66 -11.50 24.51
N ALA A 245 -12.27 -10.87 25.62
CA ALA A 245 -10.88 -10.47 25.86
C ALA A 245 -9.87 -11.63 25.76
N ARG A 246 -10.26 -12.87 26.08
CA ARG A 246 -9.38 -14.05 26.03
C ARG A 246 -9.18 -14.59 24.62
N ALA A 247 -10.11 -14.28 23.70
CA ALA A 247 -10.08 -14.64 22.29
C ALA A 247 -9.48 -13.53 21.41
N PHE A 248 -9.11 -12.39 22.00
CA PHE A 248 -8.52 -11.25 21.28
C PHE A 248 -7.05 -11.52 20.92
N GLN A 249 -6.76 -11.54 19.62
CA GLN A 249 -5.46 -11.89 19.06
C GLN A 249 -4.71 -10.66 18.51
N GLY A 250 -3.38 -10.78 18.42
CA GLY A 250 -2.48 -9.75 17.90
C GLY A 250 -2.88 -9.23 16.53
N LYS A 251 -3.11 -10.14 15.57
CA LYS A 251 -3.49 -9.77 14.20
C LYS A 251 -4.83 -9.03 14.09
N ASP A 252 -5.75 -9.24 15.03
CA ASP A 252 -7.12 -8.68 14.99
C ASP A 252 -7.25 -7.36 15.76
N SER A 253 -6.15 -6.87 16.33
CA SER A 253 -6.14 -5.70 17.21
C SER A 253 -5.70 -4.40 16.52
N ILE A 254 -5.05 -4.53 15.37
CA ILE A 254 -4.40 -3.42 14.66
C ILE A 254 -5.49 -2.52 14.07
N LEU A 255 -5.47 -1.23 14.42
CA LEU A 255 -6.52 -0.26 14.06
C LEU A 255 -7.92 -0.61 14.63
N SER A 256 -8.01 -1.34 15.75
CA SER A 256 -9.29 -1.66 16.40
C SER A 256 -10.03 -0.43 16.96
N GLY A 257 -9.32 0.59 17.48
CA GLY A 257 -9.94 1.84 17.95
C GLY A 257 -10.73 2.56 16.85
N PRO A 258 -10.08 2.95 15.73
CA PRO A 258 -10.74 3.56 14.58
C PRO A 258 -11.87 2.70 13.99
N ALA A 259 -11.75 1.37 14.09
CA ALA A 259 -12.82 0.47 13.68
C ALA A 259 -14.13 0.72 14.46
N GLY A 260 -14.06 0.93 15.78
CA GLY A 260 -15.21 1.35 16.57
C GLY A 260 -15.79 2.69 16.09
N GLY A 261 -14.94 3.64 15.73
CA GLY A 261 -15.34 4.93 15.16
C GLY A 261 -16.19 4.79 13.89
N ILE A 262 -15.78 3.92 12.96
CA ILE A 262 -16.54 3.64 11.73
C ILE A 262 -17.90 3.02 12.04
N VAL A 263 -17.98 2.08 12.99
CA VAL A 263 -19.26 1.49 13.40
C VAL A 263 -20.19 2.58 13.94
N GLY A 264 -19.69 3.43 14.84
CA GLY A 264 -20.44 4.54 15.42
C GLY A 264 -20.92 5.52 14.35
N MET A 265 -20.01 5.93 13.47
CA MET A 265 -20.28 6.79 12.31
C MET A 265 -21.42 6.24 11.46
N VAL A 266 -21.33 4.98 10.99
CA VAL A 266 -22.33 4.41 10.09
C VAL A 266 -23.69 4.32 10.76
N ARG A 267 -23.75 3.90 12.03
CA ARG A 267 -25.01 3.80 12.77
C ARG A 267 -25.65 5.17 12.99
N ALA A 268 -24.87 6.16 13.41
CA ALA A 268 -25.32 7.54 13.61
C ALA A 268 -25.78 8.20 12.30
N SER A 269 -25.02 8.05 11.23
CA SER A 269 -25.33 8.64 9.92
C SER A 269 -26.60 8.03 9.31
N LYS A 270 -26.80 6.72 9.43
CA LYS A 270 -28.06 6.08 9.03
C LYS A 270 -29.27 6.60 9.80
N LEU A 271 -29.12 6.77 11.12
CA LEU A 271 -30.18 7.36 11.94
C LEU A 271 -30.52 8.79 11.48
N ALA A 272 -29.51 9.54 11.05
CA ALA A 272 -29.66 10.88 10.48
C ALA A 272 -30.13 10.92 9.02
N GLY A 273 -30.35 9.76 8.37
CA GLY A 273 -30.84 9.65 6.99
C GLY A 273 -29.76 9.74 5.91
N PHE A 274 -28.49 9.49 6.24
CA PHE A 274 -27.38 9.45 5.29
C PHE A 274 -26.88 8.02 5.06
N ASP A 275 -27.10 7.49 3.86
CA ASP A 275 -26.65 6.14 3.45
C ASP A 275 -25.30 6.12 2.73
N LYS A 276 -24.82 7.30 2.31
CA LYS A 276 -23.53 7.53 1.66
C LYS A 276 -22.72 8.52 2.49
N VAL A 277 -21.67 8.04 3.16
CA VAL A 277 -20.84 8.89 4.03
C VAL A 277 -19.35 8.68 3.85
N ILE A 278 -18.61 9.76 4.04
CA ILE A 278 -17.16 9.76 4.22
C ILE A 278 -16.89 10.00 5.70
N GLY A 279 -16.16 9.09 6.34
CA GLY A 279 -15.69 9.25 7.70
C GLY A 279 -14.47 10.14 7.77
N PHE A 280 -14.49 11.06 8.73
CA PHE A 280 -13.39 11.96 9.03
C PHE A 280 -13.19 12.00 10.55
N ASP A 281 -12.37 11.09 11.05
CA ASP A 281 -11.95 11.03 12.45
C ASP A 281 -10.63 11.77 12.62
N MET A 282 -10.62 12.91 13.32
CA MET A 282 -9.38 13.60 13.62
C MET A 282 -9.13 13.63 15.12
N GLY A 283 -8.07 12.93 15.51
CA GLY A 283 -7.57 12.85 16.88
C GLY A 283 -6.38 13.79 17.13
N GLY A 284 -5.65 13.51 18.21
CA GLY A 284 -4.43 14.25 18.56
C GLY A 284 -3.19 13.82 17.78
N THR A 285 -3.15 12.62 17.19
CA THR A 285 -1.95 12.10 16.53
C THR A 285 -2.13 11.92 15.02
N SER A 286 -3.32 11.52 14.59
CA SER A 286 -3.64 11.18 13.21
C SER A 286 -5.04 11.61 12.84
N THR A 287 -5.32 11.53 11.53
CA THR A 287 -6.68 11.51 10.98
C THR A 287 -6.93 10.16 10.31
N ASP A 288 -8.03 9.51 10.65
CA ASP A 288 -8.51 8.28 10.04
C ASP A 288 -9.70 8.58 9.12
N VAL A 289 -9.59 8.20 7.85
CA VAL A 289 -10.66 8.41 6.86
C VAL A 289 -11.21 7.08 6.36
N SER A 290 -12.52 7.04 6.12
CA SER A 290 -13.23 5.83 5.67
C SER A 290 -14.37 6.16 4.70
N HIS A 291 -14.79 5.18 3.92
CA HIS A 291 -15.89 5.30 2.97
C HIS A 291 -16.97 4.26 3.28
N TYR A 292 -18.24 4.68 3.19
CA TYR A 292 -19.40 3.83 3.37
C TYR A 292 -20.49 4.16 2.35
N SER A 293 -20.95 3.15 1.62
CA SER A 293 -22.06 3.25 0.66
C SER A 293 -22.90 1.97 0.68
N GLY A 294 -23.60 1.74 1.79
CA GLY A 294 -24.53 0.60 1.96
C GLY A 294 -23.95 -0.63 2.66
N GLU A 295 -22.63 -0.83 2.62
CA GLU A 295 -21.91 -1.90 3.31
C GLU A 295 -20.56 -1.41 3.87
N PHE A 296 -20.02 -2.10 4.88
CA PHE A 296 -18.69 -1.82 5.40
C PHE A 296 -17.63 -2.32 4.42
N GLU A 297 -16.76 -1.42 3.95
CA GLU A 297 -15.61 -1.80 3.13
C GLU A 297 -14.56 -2.52 3.98
N ARG A 298 -14.05 -3.64 3.46
CA ARG A 298 -13.01 -4.44 4.12
C ARG A 298 -11.83 -4.65 3.18
N VAL A 299 -10.62 -4.60 3.74
CA VAL A 299 -9.38 -5.02 3.10
C VAL A 299 -8.91 -6.33 3.74
N PHE A 300 -8.36 -7.23 2.92
CA PHE A 300 -7.90 -8.56 3.37
C PHE A 300 -6.38 -8.68 3.39
N GLU A 301 -5.68 -7.92 2.54
CA GLU A 301 -4.23 -7.77 2.55
C GLU A 301 -3.92 -6.29 2.75
N THR A 302 -3.02 -5.98 3.69
CA THR A 302 -2.58 -4.62 3.95
C THR A 302 -1.13 -4.60 4.40
N GLN A 303 -0.57 -3.40 4.48
CA GLN A 303 0.73 -3.14 5.06
C GLN A 303 0.60 -2.05 6.13
N VAL A 304 1.00 -2.37 7.37
CA VAL A 304 1.00 -1.42 8.50
C VAL A 304 2.41 -1.33 9.05
N ALA A 305 2.96 -0.12 9.17
CA ALA A 305 4.34 0.11 9.64
C ALA A 305 5.39 -0.70 8.85
N GLY A 306 5.20 -0.84 7.54
CA GLY A 306 6.05 -1.64 6.67
C GLY A 306 5.82 -3.16 6.75
N VAL A 307 5.02 -3.65 7.70
CA VAL A 307 4.76 -5.09 7.90
C VAL A 307 3.51 -5.50 7.13
N ARG A 308 3.64 -6.55 6.31
CA ARG A 308 2.52 -7.09 5.53
C ARG A 308 1.69 -8.00 6.42
N MET A 309 0.38 -8.01 6.21
CA MET A 309 -0.49 -8.94 6.91
C MET A 309 -1.75 -9.22 6.10
N ARG A 310 -2.29 -10.42 6.32
CA ARG A 310 -3.53 -10.90 5.73
C ARG A 310 -4.55 -11.16 6.82
N ALA A 311 -5.36 -10.15 7.13
CA ALA A 311 -6.46 -10.24 8.09
C ALA A 311 -7.61 -9.33 7.62
N PRO A 312 -8.88 -9.71 7.86
CA PRO A 312 -10.03 -8.89 7.52
C PRO A 312 -10.03 -7.63 8.39
N MET A 313 -9.92 -6.47 7.74
CA MET A 313 -9.91 -5.18 8.43
C MET A 313 -10.86 -4.23 7.73
N MET A 314 -11.48 -3.32 8.47
CA MET A 314 -12.20 -2.21 7.84
C MET A 314 -11.20 -1.36 7.05
N SER A 315 -11.64 -0.90 5.87
CA SER A 315 -10.82 -0.07 4.98
C SER A 315 -10.65 1.34 5.59
N ILE A 316 -9.69 1.46 6.50
CA ILE A 316 -9.27 2.71 7.13
C ILE A 316 -8.02 3.20 6.43
N HIS A 317 -7.99 4.47 6.06
CA HIS A 317 -6.78 5.14 5.60
C HIS A 317 -6.37 6.19 6.64
N THR A 318 -5.20 5.99 7.24
CA THR A 318 -4.67 6.88 8.28
C THR A 318 -3.66 7.84 7.68
N VAL A 319 -3.76 9.12 8.02
CA VAL A 319 -2.75 10.14 7.69
C VAL A 319 -2.21 10.78 8.95
N ALA A 320 -0.91 11.07 8.95
CA ALA A 320 -0.18 11.71 10.04
C ALA A 320 -0.48 13.23 10.16
N ALA A 321 -1.76 13.59 10.11
CA ALA A 321 -2.28 14.93 10.27
C ALA A 321 -3.33 14.91 11.39
N GLY A 322 -2.89 15.08 12.64
CA GLY A 322 -3.74 15.21 13.82
C GLY A 322 -3.51 16.54 14.54
N GLY A 323 -4.23 16.77 15.63
CA GLY A 323 -4.08 18.00 16.42
C GLY A 323 -2.66 18.23 16.98
N GLY A 324 -1.87 17.17 17.14
CA GLY A 324 -0.51 17.18 17.66
C GLY A 324 0.56 17.06 16.57
N SER A 325 0.21 17.04 15.28
CA SER A 325 1.21 17.02 14.20
C SER A 325 2.09 18.27 14.28
N ILE A 326 3.40 18.06 14.28
CA ILE A 326 4.42 19.09 14.53
C ILE A 326 4.57 20.00 13.31
N LEU A 327 4.78 21.30 13.54
CA LEU A 327 4.98 22.30 12.50
C LEU A 327 6.47 22.48 12.20
N HIS A 328 6.86 22.35 10.93
CA HIS A 328 8.23 22.46 10.46
C HIS A 328 8.41 23.57 9.42
N PHE A 329 9.52 24.30 9.51
CA PHE A 329 10.00 25.23 8.49
C PHE A 329 11.48 24.98 8.23
N ASP A 330 11.85 24.73 6.97
CA ASP A 330 13.23 24.37 6.57
C ASP A 330 14.02 25.51 5.92
N GLY A 331 13.52 26.75 6.04
CA GLY A 331 14.07 27.93 5.37
C GLY A 331 13.44 28.23 4.01
N SER A 332 12.69 27.30 3.43
CA SER A 332 12.05 27.48 2.12
C SER A 332 10.56 27.13 2.08
N ARG A 333 10.12 26.09 2.80
CA ARG A 333 8.73 25.59 2.77
C ARG A 333 8.19 25.23 4.16
N TYR A 334 6.88 25.33 4.31
CA TYR A 334 6.13 24.85 5.47
C TYR A 334 5.82 23.36 5.33
N ARG A 335 5.91 22.61 6.42
CA ARG A 335 5.51 21.18 6.50
C ARG A 335 4.77 20.91 7.82
N VAL A 336 3.81 19.99 7.78
CA VAL A 336 3.05 19.53 8.96
C VAL A 336 3.22 18.03 9.11
N GLY A 337 3.74 17.58 10.26
CA GLY A 337 4.07 16.18 10.51
C GLY A 337 5.24 15.64 9.67
N PRO A 338 5.44 14.32 9.59
CA PRO A 338 4.54 13.25 10.09
C PRO A 338 4.66 12.98 11.60
N ASP A 339 5.66 13.55 12.26
CA ASP A 339 5.88 13.48 13.70
C ASP A 339 4.78 14.20 14.50
N SER A 340 4.50 13.67 15.69
CA SER A 340 3.42 14.13 16.56
C SER A 340 3.94 14.39 17.98
N ALA A 341 3.44 15.44 18.60
CA ALA A 341 3.73 15.79 19.98
C ALA A 341 3.02 14.87 21.01
N GLY A 342 2.03 14.07 20.59
CA GLY A 342 1.29 13.15 21.46
C GLY A 342 0.54 13.83 22.62
N ALA A 343 0.37 13.13 23.75
CA ALA A 343 -0.13 13.70 25.00
C ALA A 343 0.98 14.16 25.96
N ASN A 344 2.21 13.65 25.76
CA ASN A 344 3.37 13.94 26.58
C ASN A 344 4.63 13.99 25.69
N PRO A 345 5.28 15.15 25.51
CA PRO A 345 4.96 16.44 26.16
C PRO A 345 3.69 17.11 25.62
N GLY A 346 3.16 16.67 24.47
CA GLY A 346 2.00 17.30 23.81
C GLY A 346 2.32 18.64 23.14
N PRO A 347 1.34 19.27 22.46
CA PRO A 347 1.49 20.61 21.88
C PRO A 347 2.04 21.65 22.86
N ALA A 348 2.63 22.74 22.35
CA ALA A 348 3.21 23.79 23.19
C ALA A 348 2.20 24.35 24.20
N SER A 349 0.92 24.42 23.83
CA SER A 349 -0.18 24.83 24.69
C SER A 349 -0.49 23.89 25.88
N TYR A 350 0.05 22.66 25.93
CA TYR A 350 -0.24 21.68 26.99
C TYR A 350 0.56 21.91 28.28
N ARG A 351 1.45 22.92 28.32
CA ARG A 351 2.26 23.29 29.50
C ARG A 351 3.29 22.24 29.94
N ARG A 352 3.79 21.41 29.02
CA ARG A 352 4.86 20.40 29.29
C ARG A 352 6.08 20.53 28.38
N GLY A 353 6.27 21.70 27.76
CA GLY A 353 7.48 22.02 26.99
C GLY A 353 7.54 21.45 25.56
N GLY A 354 6.44 20.93 25.02
CA GLY A 354 6.44 20.36 23.66
C GLY A 354 6.45 21.40 22.53
N PRO A 355 6.55 20.95 21.26
CA PRO A 355 6.72 21.81 20.07
C PRO A 355 5.40 22.47 19.63
N LEU A 356 5.48 23.42 18.68
CA LEU A 356 4.29 23.94 17.99
C LEU A 356 3.63 22.83 17.16
N ALA A 357 2.32 22.69 17.29
CA ALA A 357 1.52 21.71 16.55
C ALA A 357 0.22 22.32 15.97
N VAL A 358 -0.53 21.55 15.19
CA VAL A 358 -1.81 21.98 14.56
C VAL A 358 -2.82 22.56 15.57
N THR A 359 -2.89 21.99 16.77
CA THR A 359 -3.74 22.51 17.88
C THR A 359 -3.31 23.92 18.28
N ASP A 360 -2.01 24.20 18.29
CA ASP A 360 -1.48 25.53 18.59
C ASP A 360 -1.84 26.53 17.48
N CYS A 361 -1.95 26.12 16.21
CA CYS A 361 -2.52 26.98 15.15
C CYS A 361 -3.96 27.38 15.50
N ASN A 362 -4.80 26.42 15.90
CA ASN A 362 -6.19 26.71 16.26
C ASN A 362 -6.31 27.60 17.51
N VAL A 363 -5.39 27.48 18.48
CA VAL A 363 -5.28 28.40 19.62
C VAL A 363 -4.82 29.79 19.18
N MET A 364 -3.81 29.88 18.32
CA MET A 364 -3.27 31.15 17.78
C MET A 364 -4.34 31.93 17.02
N LEU A 365 -5.12 31.25 16.19
CA LEU A 365 -6.17 31.83 15.35
C LEU A 365 -7.49 32.08 16.11
N GLY A 366 -7.58 31.71 17.38
CA GLY A 366 -8.81 31.86 18.17
C GLY A 366 -9.95 30.93 17.74
N LYS A 367 -9.67 29.87 16.96
CA LYS A 367 -10.64 28.80 16.67
C LYS A 367 -10.89 27.95 17.92
N ILE A 368 -9.84 27.66 18.70
CA ILE A 368 -9.96 27.11 20.05
C ILE A 368 -9.83 28.26 21.06
N GLN A 369 -10.79 28.35 21.97
CA GLN A 369 -10.78 29.30 23.08
C GLN A 369 -10.37 28.57 24.37
N PRO A 370 -9.19 28.83 24.97
CA PRO A 370 -8.67 28.08 26.12
C PRO A 370 -9.62 27.95 27.32
N HIS A 371 -10.44 28.97 27.59
CA HIS A 371 -11.41 28.97 28.68
C HIS A 371 -12.61 28.04 28.46
N HIS A 372 -12.84 27.62 27.20
CA HIS A 372 -13.91 26.71 26.80
C HIS A 372 -13.39 25.32 26.44
N PHE A 373 -12.09 25.06 26.66
CA PHE A 373 -11.46 23.76 26.50
C PHE A 373 -11.35 23.05 27.85
N PRO A 374 -11.38 21.71 27.93
CA PRO A 374 -11.17 20.98 29.17
C PRO A 374 -9.90 21.40 29.93
N GLN A 375 -10.05 21.70 31.21
CA GLN A 375 -8.96 22.09 32.11
C GLN A 375 -8.23 20.84 32.62
N LEU A 376 -7.33 20.30 31.80
CA LEU A 376 -6.62 19.05 32.05
C LEU A 376 -5.09 19.22 32.16
N PHE A 377 -4.59 20.46 32.08
CA PHE A 377 -3.17 20.76 31.89
C PHE A 377 -2.51 21.33 33.17
N GLY A 378 -1.19 21.49 33.12
CA GLY A 378 -0.39 21.96 34.26
C GLY A 378 -0.12 20.86 35.29
N ALA A 379 0.72 21.17 36.29
CA ALA A 379 1.23 20.19 37.26
C ALA A 379 0.15 19.53 38.13
N ASP A 380 -0.99 20.20 38.33
CA ASP A 380 -2.14 19.68 39.08
C ASP A 380 -3.29 19.16 38.19
N GLY A 381 -3.13 19.22 36.87
CA GLY A 381 -4.09 18.72 35.88
C GLY A 381 -5.40 19.51 35.83
N LYS A 382 -5.39 20.80 36.17
CA LYS A 382 -6.59 21.66 36.31
C LYS A 382 -6.48 23.01 35.60
N GLN A 383 -5.48 23.21 34.75
CA GLN A 383 -5.24 24.48 34.06
C GLN A 383 -5.74 24.43 32.62
N PRO A 384 -6.11 25.60 32.03
CA PRO A 384 -6.43 25.70 30.61
C PRO A 384 -5.17 25.68 29.72
N LEU A 385 -5.38 25.54 28.42
CA LEU A 385 -4.34 25.66 27.39
C LEU A 385 -3.56 26.99 27.51
N ASP A 386 -2.26 26.96 27.20
CA ASP A 386 -1.37 28.12 27.32
C ASP A 386 -1.27 28.94 26.03
N ALA A 387 -2.21 29.87 25.85
CA ALA A 387 -2.19 30.77 24.69
C ALA A 387 -1.03 31.78 24.69
N ALA A 388 -0.37 32.03 25.83
CA ALA A 388 0.75 32.97 25.88
C ALA A 388 1.99 32.36 25.20
N THR A 389 2.34 31.13 25.60
CA THR A 389 3.44 30.35 25.00
C THR A 389 3.24 30.15 23.50
N VAL A 390 2.01 29.90 23.05
CA VAL A 390 1.69 29.75 21.61
C VAL A 390 2.00 31.04 20.83
N ARG A 391 1.55 32.20 21.32
CA ARG A 391 1.79 33.50 20.66
C ARG A 391 3.26 33.86 20.57
N GLU A 392 4.01 33.62 21.65
CA GLU A 392 5.46 33.82 21.70
C GLU A 392 6.15 32.99 20.60
N ARG A 393 5.89 31.69 20.56
CA ARG A 393 6.55 30.79 19.60
C ARG A 393 6.18 31.05 18.14
N PHE A 394 4.92 31.39 17.83
CA PHE A 394 4.58 31.79 16.45
C PHE A 394 5.18 33.15 16.07
N SER A 395 5.38 34.05 17.04
CA SER A 395 6.09 35.32 16.79
C SER A 395 7.55 35.08 16.43
N ASP A 396 8.21 34.14 17.08
CA ASP A 396 9.59 33.79 16.77
C ASP A 396 9.69 33.08 15.41
N MET A 397 8.82 32.11 15.13
CA MET A 397 8.78 31.44 13.83
C MET A 397 8.50 32.43 12.67
N ALA A 398 7.62 33.41 12.86
CA ALA A 398 7.37 34.45 11.85
C ALA A 398 8.62 35.31 11.59
N LYS A 399 9.42 35.63 12.62
CA LYS A 399 10.70 36.35 12.45
C LYS A 399 11.69 35.50 11.65
N ASP A 400 11.78 34.21 11.96
CA ASP A 400 12.68 33.28 11.28
C ASP A 400 12.31 33.12 9.79
N ILE A 401 11.02 33.02 9.48
CA ILE A 401 10.51 32.97 8.11
C ILE A 401 10.81 34.26 7.36
N ALA A 402 10.58 35.42 7.99
CA ALA A 402 10.87 36.71 7.39
C ALA A 402 12.37 36.88 7.10
N ALA A 403 13.23 36.42 8.01
CA ALA A 403 14.68 36.43 7.81
C ALA A 403 15.12 35.52 6.66
N ALA A 404 14.50 34.35 6.49
CA ALA A 404 14.85 33.39 5.44
C ALA A 404 14.31 33.76 4.05
N THR A 405 13.08 34.28 3.97
CA THR A 405 12.37 34.50 2.70
C THR A 405 12.41 35.93 2.19
N GLY A 406 12.78 36.90 3.04
CA GLY A 406 12.71 38.33 2.73
C GLY A 406 11.29 38.89 2.66
N SER A 407 10.26 38.09 2.96
CA SER A 407 8.86 38.50 2.98
C SER A 407 8.36 38.60 4.42
N ALA A 408 7.77 39.74 4.78
CA ALA A 408 7.16 39.92 6.09
C ALA A 408 5.85 39.13 6.19
N THR A 409 5.77 38.22 7.17
CA THR A 409 4.56 37.44 7.48
C THR A 409 4.17 37.65 8.94
N THR A 410 2.86 37.71 9.23
CA THR A 410 2.38 37.80 10.61
C THR A 410 2.27 36.40 11.24
N PRO A 411 2.35 36.27 12.57
CA PRO A 411 2.15 35.00 13.27
C PRO A 411 0.84 34.29 12.92
N GLU A 412 -0.24 35.04 12.67
CA GLU A 412 -1.54 34.52 12.25
C GLU A 412 -1.50 33.96 10.82
N GLN A 413 -0.82 34.64 9.90
CA GLN A 413 -0.65 34.14 8.52
C GLN A 413 0.17 32.86 8.49
N VAL A 414 1.19 32.75 9.33
CA VAL A 414 1.98 31.52 9.49
C VAL A 414 1.09 30.39 10.02
N ALA A 415 0.33 30.64 11.09
CA ALA A 415 -0.59 29.65 11.64
C ALA A 415 -1.70 29.21 10.66
N GLU A 416 -2.31 30.15 9.92
CA GLU A 416 -3.30 29.87 8.88
C GLU A 416 -2.69 29.05 7.73
N GLY A 417 -1.48 29.39 7.28
CA GLY A 417 -0.76 28.64 6.24
C GLY A 417 -0.45 27.19 6.62
N PHE A 418 -0.08 26.92 7.88
CA PHE A 418 0.06 25.54 8.36
C PHE A 418 -1.27 24.79 8.41
N LEU A 419 -2.38 25.48 8.76
CA LEU A 419 -3.71 24.85 8.69
C LEU A 419 -4.12 24.51 7.26
N ASP A 420 -3.82 25.37 6.28
CA ASP A 420 -4.11 25.10 4.88
C ASP A 420 -3.39 23.84 4.38
N ILE A 421 -2.13 23.64 4.80
CA ILE A 421 -1.36 22.42 4.49
C ILE A 421 -1.97 21.20 5.17
N ALA A 422 -2.33 21.31 6.46
CA ALA A 422 -2.98 20.21 7.18
C ALA A 422 -4.32 19.81 6.53
N VAL A 423 -5.14 20.79 6.15
CA VAL A 423 -6.41 20.60 5.43
C VAL A 423 -6.16 19.98 4.05
N GLY A 424 -5.14 20.43 3.31
CA GLY A 424 -4.73 19.84 2.04
C GLY A 424 -4.37 18.37 2.17
N ASN A 425 -3.56 18.01 3.17
CA ASN A 425 -3.18 16.63 3.46
C ASN A 425 -4.40 15.75 3.80
N MET A 426 -5.30 16.25 4.66
CA MET A 426 -6.54 15.53 5.03
C MET A 426 -7.49 15.36 3.83
N ALA A 427 -7.65 16.39 3.01
CA ALA A 427 -8.47 16.31 1.80
C ALA A 427 -7.88 15.33 0.77
N ASN A 428 -6.55 15.28 0.63
CA ASN A 428 -5.89 14.30 -0.25
C ASN A 428 -6.13 12.86 0.22
N ALA A 429 -6.06 12.62 1.54
CA ALA A 429 -6.41 11.32 2.13
C ALA A 429 -7.82 10.87 1.76
N ILE A 430 -8.80 11.78 1.88
CA ILE A 430 -10.18 11.49 1.51
C ILE A 430 -10.28 11.19 0.01
N LYS A 431 -9.61 11.96 -0.86
CA LYS A 431 -9.60 11.70 -2.31
C LYS A 431 -9.09 10.28 -2.63
N GLN A 432 -8.03 9.82 -1.97
CA GLN A 432 -7.46 8.48 -2.16
C GLN A 432 -8.46 7.35 -1.90
N ILE A 433 -9.32 7.50 -0.88
CA ILE A 433 -10.34 6.49 -0.56
C ILE A 433 -11.67 6.67 -1.31
N SER A 434 -11.85 7.75 -2.06
CA SER A 434 -13.14 8.10 -2.66
C SER A 434 -13.04 8.42 -4.15
N VAL A 435 -12.60 9.62 -4.52
CA VAL A 435 -12.46 10.09 -5.90
C VAL A 435 -11.57 9.16 -6.71
N GLN A 436 -10.44 8.75 -6.15
CA GLN A 436 -9.50 7.83 -6.79
C GLN A 436 -10.07 6.39 -6.91
N ARG A 437 -11.18 6.09 -6.26
CA ARG A 437 -11.93 4.84 -6.44
C ARG A 437 -13.15 5.00 -7.35
N GLY A 438 -13.36 6.20 -7.89
CA GLY A 438 -14.46 6.52 -8.81
C GLY A 438 -15.75 6.98 -8.14
N HIS A 439 -15.73 7.34 -6.85
CA HIS A 439 -16.89 7.88 -6.13
C HIS A 439 -16.98 9.41 -6.30
N ASP A 440 -18.18 9.91 -6.62
CA ASP A 440 -18.46 11.34 -6.56
C ASP A 440 -18.79 11.75 -5.11
N VAL A 441 -17.79 12.28 -4.41
CA VAL A 441 -17.91 12.72 -3.00
C VAL A 441 -18.94 13.83 -2.78
N THR A 442 -19.37 14.55 -3.82
CA THR A 442 -20.36 15.64 -3.67
C THR A 442 -21.76 15.13 -3.32
N GLU A 443 -22.02 13.84 -3.57
CA GLU A 443 -23.25 13.14 -3.15
C GLU A 443 -23.21 12.63 -1.70
N TYR A 444 -22.07 12.75 -1.01
CA TYR A 444 -21.82 12.17 0.31
C TYR A 444 -21.94 13.22 1.41
N ALA A 445 -22.30 12.79 2.61
CA ALA A 445 -22.11 13.60 3.82
C ALA A 445 -20.74 13.29 4.44
N LEU A 446 -19.98 14.34 4.78
CA LEU A 446 -18.74 14.20 5.55
C LEU A 446 -19.13 14.02 7.02
N THR A 447 -19.01 12.80 7.55
CA THR A 447 -19.27 12.55 8.97
C THR A 447 -18.00 12.83 9.76
N SER A 448 -17.99 13.95 10.49
CA SER A 448 -16.84 14.38 11.27
C SER A 448 -16.97 13.94 12.72
N PHE A 449 -15.90 13.32 13.22
CA PHE A 449 -15.76 12.89 14.60
C PHE A 449 -14.29 12.96 15.06
N GLY A 450 -14.04 12.54 16.29
CA GLY A 450 -12.79 12.80 16.98
C GLY A 450 -12.76 14.20 17.58
N GLY A 451 -11.92 14.41 18.60
CA GLY A 451 -11.89 15.67 19.35
C GLY A 451 -11.49 16.90 18.52
N ALA A 452 -10.79 16.70 17.41
CA ALA A 452 -10.32 17.76 16.51
C ALA A 452 -11.06 17.81 15.16
N GLY A 453 -11.90 16.83 14.81
CA GLY A 453 -12.55 16.76 13.50
C GLY A 453 -13.40 18.00 13.19
N GLY A 454 -14.27 18.38 14.13
CA GLY A 454 -15.15 19.55 13.98
C GLY A 454 -14.40 20.87 13.77
N GLN A 455 -13.10 20.93 14.10
CA GLN A 455 -12.29 22.14 13.95
C GLN A 455 -11.94 22.42 12.49
N HIS A 456 -11.91 21.38 11.64
CA HIS A 456 -11.45 21.46 10.25
C HIS A 456 -12.50 20.99 9.23
N ALA A 457 -13.61 20.39 9.69
CA ALA A 457 -14.58 19.71 8.82
C ALA A 457 -15.14 20.60 7.69
N CYS A 458 -15.46 21.87 7.95
CA CYS A 458 -15.93 22.79 6.91
C CYS A 458 -14.86 23.06 5.84
N LEU A 459 -13.60 23.30 6.25
CA LEU A 459 -12.50 23.57 5.32
C LEU A 459 -12.15 22.35 4.48
N VAL A 460 -12.15 21.16 5.10
CA VAL A 460 -11.96 19.88 4.39
C VAL A 460 -13.11 19.62 3.40
N ALA A 461 -14.37 19.84 3.82
CA ALA A 461 -15.52 19.71 2.94
C ALA A 461 -15.46 20.69 1.76
N ASP A 462 -15.09 21.95 2.00
CA ASP A 462 -14.90 22.96 0.94
C ASP A 462 -13.76 22.58 -0.02
N ALA A 463 -12.65 22.02 0.49
CA ALA A 463 -11.54 21.54 -0.34
C ALA A 463 -11.95 20.39 -1.29
N LEU A 464 -12.94 19.59 -0.86
CA LEU A 464 -13.49 18.43 -1.58
C LEU A 464 -14.77 18.75 -2.38
N GLY A 465 -15.33 19.96 -2.27
CA GLY A 465 -16.60 20.33 -2.89
C GLY A 465 -17.83 19.69 -2.25
N MET A 466 -17.71 19.13 -1.05
CA MET A 466 -18.81 18.53 -0.30
C MET A 466 -19.69 19.63 0.31
N LYS A 467 -21.02 19.42 0.30
CA LYS A 467 -21.99 20.45 0.74
C LYS A 467 -22.58 20.20 2.13
N THR A 468 -22.33 19.01 2.68
CA THR A 468 -22.95 18.53 3.92
C THR A 468 -21.90 17.93 4.83
N VAL A 469 -21.84 18.42 6.08
CA VAL A 469 -21.08 17.81 7.17
C VAL A 469 -22.06 17.37 8.24
N PHE A 470 -21.90 16.14 8.74
CA PHE A 470 -22.67 15.59 9.84
C PHE A 470 -21.76 15.43 11.07
N VAL A 471 -22.21 15.95 12.21
CA VAL A 471 -21.50 15.86 13.50
C VAL A 471 -22.48 15.35 14.56
N HIS A 472 -22.23 14.15 15.05
CA HIS A 472 -23.05 13.53 16.09
C HIS A 472 -22.88 14.22 17.45
N SER A 473 -23.86 14.13 18.34
CA SER A 473 -23.82 14.70 19.71
C SER A 473 -22.63 14.18 20.55
N LEU A 474 -22.18 12.96 20.25
CA LEU A 474 -21.04 12.28 20.86
C LEU A 474 -19.81 12.21 19.95
N ALA A 475 -19.68 13.09 18.95
CA ALA A 475 -18.59 13.07 17.97
C ALA A 475 -17.18 13.01 18.60
N GLY A 476 -16.95 13.74 19.70
CA GLY A 476 -15.66 13.75 20.41
C GLY A 476 -15.30 12.46 21.15
N VAL A 477 -16.22 11.50 21.25
CA VAL A 477 -16.06 10.16 21.86
C VAL A 477 -16.71 9.05 21.00
N MET A 478 -16.80 9.29 19.69
CA MET A 478 -17.56 8.44 18.75
C MET A 478 -17.05 7.00 18.71
N SER A 479 -15.73 6.79 18.79
CA SER A 479 -15.15 5.46 18.76
C SER A 479 -15.62 4.59 19.93
N ALA A 480 -15.63 5.16 21.15
CA ALA A 480 -16.21 4.50 22.32
C ALA A 480 -17.71 4.25 22.16
N TYR A 481 -18.47 5.21 21.61
CA TYR A 481 -19.90 5.01 21.33
C TYR A 481 -20.14 3.87 20.34
N GLY A 482 -19.38 3.82 19.24
CA GLY A 482 -19.48 2.79 18.23
C GLY A 482 -19.11 1.40 18.74
N MET A 483 -18.17 1.28 19.69
CA MET A 483 -17.91 0.03 20.41
C MET A 483 -19.13 -0.43 21.21
N GLY A 484 -19.87 0.50 21.81
CA GLY A 484 -21.15 0.19 22.45
C GLY A 484 -22.17 -0.45 21.51
N LEU A 485 -22.26 0.09 20.29
CA LEU A 485 -23.20 -0.31 19.25
C LEU A 485 -22.77 -1.53 18.42
N ALA A 486 -21.50 -1.94 18.52
CA ALA A 486 -20.95 -3.00 17.68
C ALA A 486 -21.59 -4.37 17.95
N ASP A 487 -21.75 -5.12 16.87
CA ASP A 487 -22.17 -6.51 16.92
C ASP A 487 -20.98 -7.38 17.39
N GLN A 488 -21.27 -8.51 18.02
CA GLN A 488 -20.24 -9.51 18.31
C GLN A 488 -20.10 -10.41 17.09
N THR A 489 -18.86 -10.68 16.68
CA THR A 489 -18.64 -11.48 15.47
C THR A 489 -17.62 -12.58 15.70
N ALA A 490 -17.83 -13.70 15.03
CA ALA A 490 -16.86 -14.76 14.92
C ALA A 490 -16.80 -15.20 13.45
N MET A 491 -15.62 -15.14 12.85
CA MET A 491 -15.43 -15.57 11.46
C MET A 491 -14.58 -16.83 11.41
N ARG A 492 -14.91 -17.72 10.50
CA ARG A 492 -14.11 -18.89 10.14
C ARG A 492 -14.03 -19.00 8.63
N GLU A 493 -12.86 -19.38 8.16
CA GLU A 493 -12.57 -19.53 6.74
C GLU A 493 -11.71 -20.77 6.49
N ALA A 494 -11.80 -21.31 5.27
CA ALA A 494 -11.01 -22.44 4.84
C ALA A 494 -10.77 -22.38 3.33
N ALA A 495 -9.53 -22.64 2.90
CA ALA A 495 -9.21 -22.89 1.50
C ALA A 495 -9.87 -24.19 1.00
N VAL A 496 -10.33 -24.18 -0.26
CA VAL A 496 -11.00 -25.33 -0.90
C VAL A 496 -10.33 -25.70 -2.22
N GLU A 497 -10.11 -24.73 -3.11
CA GLU A 497 -9.49 -24.90 -4.44
C GLU A 497 -10.14 -26.01 -5.29
N THR A 498 -11.44 -25.88 -5.59
CA THR A 498 -12.18 -26.84 -6.44
C THR A 498 -13.08 -26.16 -7.47
N ARG A 499 -13.46 -26.87 -8.54
CA ARG A 499 -14.41 -26.35 -9.54
C ARG A 499 -15.82 -26.23 -8.94
N LEU A 500 -16.52 -25.14 -9.28
CA LEU A 500 -17.92 -24.95 -8.90
C LEU A 500 -18.83 -25.76 -9.84
N THR A 501 -19.30 -26.91 -9.35
CA THR A 501 -20.27 -27.78 -10.01
C THR A 501 -21.41 -28.14 -9.06
N GLU A 502 -22.47 -28.76 -9.58
CA GLU A 502 -23.59 -29.24 -8.75
C GLU A 502 -23.13 -30.36 -7.80
N GLU A 503 -22.18 -31.20 -8.21
CA GLU A 503 -21.61 -32.25 -7.36
C GLU A 503 -20.79 -31.67 -6.21
N ALA A 504 -20.03 -30.59 -6.46
CA ALA A 504 -19.23 -29.93 -5.43
C ALA A 504 -20.08 -29.17 -4.41
N HIS A 505 -21.34 -28.83 -4.74
CA HIS A 505 -22.21 -28.01 -3.89
C HIS A 505 -22.46 -28.65 -2.52
N ALA A 506 -22.73 -29.95 -2.46
CA ALA A 506 -22.97 -30.67 -1.21
C ALA A 506 -21.75 -30.64 -0.27
N ASP A 507 -20.54 -30.79 -0.82
CA ASP A 507 -19.30 -30.71 -0.05
C ASP A 507 -19.05 -29.29 0.48
N LEU A 508 -19.37 -28.26 -0.32
CA LEU A 508 -19.29 -26.86 0.11
C LEU A 508 -20.27 -26.58 1.25
N GLU A 509 -21.50 -27.09 1.15
CA GLU A 509 -22.51 -26.96 2.20
C GLU A 509 -22.05 -27.62 3.51
N ALA A 510 -21.51 -28.83 3.44
CA ALA A 510 -20.99 -29.55 4.61
C ALA A 510 -19.86 -28.77 5.30
N ARG A 511 -18.92 -28.20 4.51
CA ARG A 511 -17.83 -27.36 5.01
C ARG A 511 -18.34 -26.07 5.65
N LEU A 512 -19.22 -25.34 4.98
CA LEU A 512 -19.86 -24.13 5.52
C LEU A 512 -20.65 -24.44 6.78
N HIS A 513 -21.35 -25.56 6.86
CA HIS A 513 -22.07 -25.97 8.05
C HIS A 513 -21.10 -26.26 9.23
N ALA A 514 -19.97 -26.93 8.98
CA ALA A 514 -18.96 -27.16 10.00
C ALA A 514 -18.35 -25.85 10.53
N LEU A 515 -17.95 -24.93 9.64
CA LEU A 515 -17.44 -23.61 9.99
C LEU A 515 -18.50 -22.79 10.75
N GLY A 516 -19.76 -22.86 10.32
CA GLY A 516 -20.88 -22.18 10.98
C GLY A 516 -21.17 -22.69 12.39
N ARG A 517 -21.04 -24.00 12.64
CA ARG A 517 -21.14 -24.55 14.00
C ARG A 517 -20.00 -24.06 14.90
N GLN A 518 -18.77 -24.01 14.38
CA GLN A 518 -17.62 -23.49 15.13
C GLN A 518 -17.80 -22.00 15.46
N ALA A 519 -18.14 -21.16 14.48
CA ALA A 519 -18.37 -19.73 14.68
C ALA A 519 -19.55 -19.44 15.63
N ARG A 520 -20.62 -20.25 15.59
CA ARG A 520 -21.74 -20.14 16.53
C ARG A 520 -21.34 -20.56 17.95
N ALA A 521 -20.54 -21.63 18.09
CA ALA A 521 -20.05 -22.08 19.39
C ALA A 521 -19.19 -21.01 20.09
N ASP A 522 -18.38 -20.26 19.33
CA ASP A 522 -17.63 -19.12 19.86
C ASP A 522 -18.58 -18.07 20.47
N LEU A 523 -19.62 -17.66 19.76
CA LEU A 523 -20.57 -16.66 20.26
C LEU A 523 -21.37 -17.17 21.47
N HIS A 524 -21.69 -18.46 21.55
CA HIS A 524 -22.28 -19.04 22.76
C HIS A 524 -21.32 -19.03 23.95
N HIS A 525 -20.04 -19.30 23.74
CA HIS A 525 -19.03 -19.18 24.79
C HIS A 525 -18.94 -17.74 25.33
N GLN A 526 -19.24 -16.75 24.48
CA GLN A 526 -19.35 -15.33 24.82
C GLN A 526 -20.75 -14.94 25.36
N GLN A 527 -21.60 -15.91 25.70
CA GLN A 527 -22.94 -15.71 26.26
C GLN A 527 -23.92 -14.96 25.34
N VAL A 528 -23.74 -15.08 24.01
CA VAL A 528 -24.74 -14.60 23.05
C VAL A 528 -25.92 -15.58 22.98
N ASP A 529 -27.11 -15.02 23.10
CA ASP A 529 -28.35 -15.75 23.00
C ASP A 529 -28.60 -16.23 21.54
N ASP A 530 -29.04 -17.48 21.38
CA ASP A 530 -29.11 -18.13 20.06
C ASP A 530 -30.00 -17.38 19.07
N ALA A 531 -31.10 -16.81 19.58
CA ALA A 531 -32.05 -16.01 18.80
C ALA A 531 -31.44 -14.72 18.22
N ARG A 532 -30.29 -14.26 18.74
CA ARG A 532 -29.56 -13.08 18.24
C ARG A 532 -28.44 -13.43 17.26
N ILE A 533 -28.17 -14.71 17.03
CA ILE A 533 -27.07 -15.16 16.17
C ILE A 533 -27.57 -15.40 14.74
N ALA A 534 -27.08 -14.58 13.80
CA ALA A 534 -27.23 -14.79 12.37
C ALA A 534 -25.94 -15.37 11.77
N LEU A 535 -26.06 -16.27 10.79
CA LEU A 535 -24.90 -16.78 10.04
C LEU A 535 -24.91 -16.22 8.62
N VAL A 536 -23.80 -15.65 8.19
CA VAL A 536 -23.57 -15.23 6.80
C VAL A 536 -22.58 -16.19 6.17
N ARG A 537 -23.03 -16.95 5.17
CA ARG A 537 -22.25 -17.97 4.45
C ARG A 537 -21.80 -17.42 3.10
N ARG A 538 -20.50 -17.48 2.82
CA ARG A 538 -19.88 -16.88 1.63
C ARG A 538 -18.98 -17.87 0.91
N VAL A 539 -18.97 -17.76 -0.42
CA VAL A 539 -18.09 -18.50 -1.31
C VAL A 539 -17.22 -17.52 -2.08
N HIS A 540 -15.92 -17.81 -2.14
CA HIS A 540 -14.93 -17.00 -2.83
C HIS A 540 -14.72 -17.62 -4.20
N LEU A 541 -15.26 -16.98 -5.24
CA LEU A 541 -15.27 -17.51 -6.61
C LEU A 541 -14.31 -16.75 -7.50
N ARG A 542 -13.57 -17.46 -8.34
CA ARG A 542 -12.71 -16.89 -9.39
C ARG A 542 -12.90 -17.64 -10.70
N TYR A 543 -12.55 -17.03 -11.83
CA TYR A 543 -12.46 -17.79 -13.07
C TYR A 543 -11.25 -18.74 -13.02
N GLU A 544 -11.38 -19.91 -13.62
CA GLU A 544 -10.26 -20.86 -13.72
C GLU A 544 -9.05 -20.19 -14.36
N GLY A 545 -7.93 -20.25 -13.63
CA GLY A 545 -6.65 -19.64 -14.01
C GLY A 545 -6.45 -18.17 -13.59
N THR A 546 -7.45 -17.50 -13.02
CA THR A 546 -7.29 -16.17 -12.39
C THR A 546 -7.11 -16.30 -10.87
N ASP A 547 -6.32 -15.43 -10.23
CA ASP A 547 -6.09 -15.49 -8.75
C ASP A 547 -6.92 -14.52 -7.89
N THR A 548 -7.92 -13.82 -8.44
CA THR A 548 -8.73 -12.87 -7.65
C THR A 548 -10.12 -13.44 -7.49
N ALA A 549 -10.45 -13.91 -6.29
CA ALA A 549 -11.82 -14.25 -5.98
C ALA A 549 -12.68 -13.01 -5.73
N LEU A 550 -13.92 -13.09 -6.21
CA LEU A 550 -15.02 -12.25 -5.80
C LEU A 550 -15.88 -13.04 -4.83
N ILE A 551 -16.29 -12.37 -3.76
CA ILE A 551 -17.10 -12.96 -2.70
C ILE A 551 -18.56 -12.92 -3.14
N VAL A 552 -19.24 -14.07 -3.08
CA VAL A 552 -20.68 -14.21 -3.29
C VAL A 552 -21.34 -14.88 -2.09
N LEU A 553 -22.65 -14.69 -1.93
CA LEU A 553 -23.42 -15.40 -0.91
C LEU A 553 -23.63 -16.85 -1.35
N PHE A 554 -23.52 -17.79 -0.42
CA PHE A 554 -23.79 -19.20 -0.69
C PHE A 554 -25.27 -19.41 -1.02
N ASP A 555 -25.52 -20.01 -2.18
CA ASP A 555 -26.86 -20.29 -2.73
C ASP A 555 -26.71 -21.45 -3.75
N THR A 556 -27.69 -21.68 -4.62
CA THR A 556 -27.57 -22.56 -5.79
C THR A 556 -26.41 -22.14 -6.70
N VAL A 557 -25.83 -23.10 -7.44
CA VAL A 557 -24.72 -22.84 -8.37
C VAL A 557 -25.07 -21.75 -9.38
N ALA A 558 -26.32 -21.74 -9.89
CA ALA A 558 -26.81 -20.73 -10.83
C ALA A 558 -26.85 -19.32 -10.21
N SER A 559 -27.38 -19.17 -8.99
CA SER A 559 -27.43 -17.90 -8.27
C SER A 559 -26.03 -17.37 -7.97
N MET A 560 -25.13 -18.23 -7.47
CA MET A 560 -23.74 -17.85 -7.19
C MET A 560 -22.99 -17.39 -8.45
N ARG A 561 -23.21 -18.06 -9.60
CA ARG A 561 -22.65 -17.62 -10.89
C ARG A 561 -23.16 -16.24 -11.30
N GLN A 562 -24.46 -15.99 -11.17
CA GLN A 562 -25.06 -14.70 -11.51
C GLN A 562 -24.52 -13.57 -10.62
N GLN A 563 -24.42 -13.80 -9.31
CA GLN A 563 -23.82 -12.85 -8.36
C GLN A 563 -22.37 -12.54 -8.75
N PHE A 564 -21.58 -13.59 -9.04
CA PHE A 564 -20.19 -13.45 -9.46
C PHE A 564 -20.09 -12.65 -10.76
N GLU A 565 -20.86 -12.98 -11.79
CA GLU A 565 -20.82 -12.29 -13.09
C GLU A 565 -21.25 -10.81 -12.98
N ALA A 566 -22.26 -10.50 -12.16
CA ALA A 566 -22.67 -9.11 -11.92
C ALA A 566 -21.55 -8.31 -11.23
N ALA A 567 -20.94 -8.88 -10.18
CA ALA A 567 -19.80 -8.27 -9.50
C ALA A 567 -18.59 -8.14 -10.44
N TYR A 568 -18.32 -9.15 -11.26
CA TYR A 568 -17.22 -9.18 -12.21
C TYR A 568 -17.40 -8.14 -13.32
N ARG A 569 -18.60 -7.99 -13.91
CA ARG A 569 -18.86 -6.92 -14.90
C ARG A 569 -18.74 -5.53 -14.29
N LYS A 570 -19.29 -5.31 -13.09
CA LYS A 570 -19.16 -4.02 -12.40
C LYS A 570 -17.69 -3.67 -12.14
N ARG A 571 -16.88 -4.68 -11.80
CA ARG A 571 -15.47 -4.49 -11.49
C ARG A 571 -14.58 -4.46 -12.73
N TYR A 572 -14.88 -5.15 -13.83
CA TYR A 572 -13.93 -5.37 -14.92
C TYR A 572 -14.48 -5.10 -16.32
N SER A 573 -15.77 -4.76 -16.46
CA SER A 573 -16.44 -4.38 -17.71
C SER A 573 -16.53 -5.47 -18.80
N PHE A 574 -16.15 -6.72 -18.52
CA PHE A 574 -16.32 -7.88 -19.42
C PHE A 574 -16.55 -9.19 -18.64
N LEU A 575 -16.81 -10.32 -19.32
CA LEU A 575 -16.88 -11.66 -18.73
C LEU A 575 -15.99 -12.67 -19.48
N MET A 576 -15.61 -13.76 -18.81
CA MET A 576 -14.85 -14.88 -19.40
C MET A 576 -15.75 -16.12 -19.57
N GLN A 577 -16.78 -16.02 -20.41
CA GLN A 577 -17.87 -17.02 -20.49
C GLN A 577 -17.41 -18.47 -20.80
N ALA A 578 -16.26 -18.65 -21.46
CA ALA A 578 -15.70 -19.96 -21.78
C ALA A 578 -14.97 -20.65 -20.61
N ARG A 579 -14.82 -19.99 -19.45
CA ARG A 579 -14.04 -20.51 -18.31
C ARG A 579 -14.94 -21.00 -17.17
N ALA A 580 -14.52 -22.09 -16.54
CA ALA A 580 -15.15 -22.58 -15.32
C ALA A 580 -14.92 -21.61 -14.14
N LEU A 581 -15.76 -21.70 -13.12
CA LEU A 581 -15.55 -21.02 -11.84
C LEU A 581 -14.86 -21.97 -10.86
N ILE A 582 -13.89 -21.44 -10.12
CA ILE A 582 -13.18 -22.12 -9.04
C ILE A 582 -13.62 -21.50 -7.71
N VAL A 583 -13.94 -22.37 -6.75
CA VAL A 583 -14.09 -22.03 -5.34
C VAL A 583 -12.69 -22.02 -4.73
N GLU A 584 -12.13 -20.83 -4.52
CA GLU A 584 -10.84 -20.65 -3.84
C GLU A 584 -10.99 -21.02 -2.36
N ALA A 585 -11.99 -20.43 -1.71
CA ALA A 585 -12.23 -20.56 -0.29
C ALA A 585 -13.72 -20.43 0.06
N VAL A 586 -14.05 -20.82 1.28
CA VAL A 586 -15.36 -20.60 1.90
C VAL A 586 -15.19 -19.90 3.24
N SER A 587 -16.16 -19.07 3.62
CA SER A 587 -16.14 -18.38 4.92
C SER A 587 -17.54 -18.29 5.52
N VAL A 588 -17.60 -18.37 6.85
CA VAL A 588 -18.82 -18.15 7.63
C VAL A 588 -18.55 -17.11 8.70
N GLU A 589 -19.39 -16.10 8.74
CA GLU A 589 -19.40 -15.07 9.77
C GLU A 589 -20.66 -15.26 10.63
N ALA A 590 -20.48 -15.57 11.91
CA ALA A 590 -21.53 -15.52 12.90
C ALA A 590 -21.62 -14.10 13.46
N ILE A 591 -22.82 -13.52 13.48
CA ILE A 591 -23.10 -12.16 13.94
C ILE A 591 -24.10 -12.24 15.08
N GLY A 592 -23.63 -11.97 16.29
CA GLY A 592 -24.46 -11.74 17.48
C GLY A 592 -24.90 -10.29 17.51
N LYS A 593 -26.13 -10.01 17.10
CA LYS A 593 -26.65 -8.63 17.03
C LYS A 593 -26.57 -7.93 18.39
N SER A 594 -26.06 -6.71 18.39
CA SER A 594 -25.97 -5.87 19.59
C SER A 594 -27.34 -5.68 20.24
N ASP A 595 -27.35 -5.73 21.57
CA ASP A 595 -28.49 -5.43 22.43
C ASP A 595 -28.52 -3.93 22.84
N ALA A 596 -27.64 -3.11 22.25
CA ALA A 596 -27.60 -1.69 22.52
C ALA A 596 -28.96 -1.03 22.22
N PRO A 597 -29.49 -0.24 23.15
CA PRO A 597 -30.76 0.44 22.95
C PRO A 597 -30.66 1.44 21.79
N GLN A 598 -31.75 1.65 21.07
CA GLN A 598 -31.83 2.74 20.09
C GLN A 598 -31.72 4.10 20.80
N GLU A 599 -31.06 5.04 20.14
CA GLU A 599 -30.96 6.41 20.64
C GLU A 599 -32.36 7.02 20.75
N THR A 600 -32.72 7.39 21.98
CA THR A 600 -34.02 7.99 22.31
C THR A 600 -33.78 9.43 22.71
N VAL A 601 -34.52 10.35 22.09
CA VAL A 601 -34.44 11.78 22.40
C VAL A 601 -35.74 12.21 23.04
N GLU A 602 -35.64 12.88 24.19
CA GLU A 602 -36.81 13.50 24.79
C GLU A 602 -37.24 14.70 23.92
N PRO A 603 -38.52 14.77 23.49
CA PRO A 603 -38.99 15.87 22.67
C PRO A 603 -38.94 17.18 23.47
N ALA A 604 -37.94 18.02 23.16
CA ALA A 604 -37.85 19.38 23.69
C ALA A 604 -38.60 20.36 22.77
N PRO A 605 -39.39 21.30 23.32
CA PRO A 605 -40.08 22.30 22.52
C PRO A 605 -39.09 23.22 21.80
N ARG A 606 -39.37 23.52 20.53
CA ARG A 606 -38.61 24.49 19.71
C ARG A 606 -38.54 25.84 20.42
N ARG A 607 -37.39 26.50 20.30
CA ARG A 607 -37.16 27.82 20.91
C ARG A 607 -37.93 28.89 20.15
N VAL A 608 -38.74 29.68 20.85
CA VAL A 608 -39.50 30.80 20.27
C VAL A 608 -38.64 32.04 20.04
N SER A 609 -37.65 32.30 20.90
CA SER A 609 -36.86 33.54 20.92
C SER A 609 -35.51 33.49 20.18
N GLY A 610 -35.20 32.41 19.45
CA GLY A 610 -33.91 32.24 18.77
C GLY A 610 -32.72 31.94 19.72
N LEU A 611 -31.66 31.33 19.19
CA LEU A 611 -30.46 30.97 19.95
C LEU A 611 -29.54 32.19 20.13
N MET A 612 -29.21 32.53 21.38
CA MET A 612 -28.30 33.62 21.71
C MET A 612 -26.86 33.11 21.91
N PRO A 613 -25.84 33.88 21.48
CA PRO A 613 -24.44 33.51 21.72
C PRO A 613 -24.12 33.57 23.22
N HIS A 614 -23.27 32.66 23.68
CA HIS A 614 -22.71 32.68 25.03
C HIS A 614 -21.68 33.79 25.18
N ALA A 615 -20.86 34.01 24.14
CA ALA A 615 -19.86 35.07 24.09
C ALA A 615 -19.61 35.51 22.63
N VAL A 616 -18.98 36.67 22.47
CA VAL A 616 -18.40 37.12 21.20
C VAL A 616 -16.89 37.18 21.39
N VAL A 617 -16.15 36.44 20.57
CA VAL A 617 -14.70 36.24 20.72
C VAL A 617 -13.97 36.55 19.41
N PRO A 618 -12.70 36.99 19.45
CA PRO A 618 -11.91 37.17 18.24
C PRO A 618 -11.52 35.83 17.62
N MET A 619 -11.72 35.68 16.32
CA MET A 619 -11.26 34.54 15.51
C MET A 619 -10.67 35.04 14.19
N TYR A 620 -9.49 34.54 13.83
CA TYR A 620 -8.84 34.81 12.55
C TYR A 620 -9.24 33.74 11.54
N THR A 621 -9.84 34.16 10.43
CA THR A 621 -10.23 33.27 9.33
C THR A 621 -10.35 34.04 8.01
N GLY A 622 -9.80 33.47 6.95
CA GLY A 622 -9.77 34.09 5.62
C GLY A 622 -8.94 35.36 5.62
N GLY A 623 -7.75 35.30 6.23
CA GLY A 623 -6.77 36.39 6.23
C GLY A 623 -7.13 37.62 7.07
N LYS A 624 -8.11 37.52 7.99
CA LYS A 624 -8.46 38.64 8.89
C LYS A 624 -9.12 38.22 10.20
N TRP A 625 -8.92 39.04 11.23
CA TRP A 625 -9.65 38.95 12.50
C TRP A 625 -11.12 39.33 12.33
N ARG A 626 -12.00 38.54 12.96
CA ARG A 626 -13.45 38.76 13.02
C ARG A 626 -13.94 38.60 14.46
N GLN A 627 -14.97 39.35 14.81
CA GLN A 627 -15.74 39.11 16.03
C GLN A 627 -16.74 37.98 15.75
N THR A 628 -16.62 36.88 16.48
CA THR A 628 -17.27 35.61 16.16
C THR A 628 -18.13 35.15 17.34
N ASN A 629 -19.37 34.76 17.04
CA ASN A 629 -20.29 34.24 18.04
C ASN A 629 -19.84 32.85 18.51
N LEU A 630 -19.70 32.68 19.82
CA LEU A 630 -19.44 31.42 20.49
C LEU A 630 -20.71 30.92 21.16
N PHE A 631 -21.09 29.68 20.86
CA PHE A 631 -22.23 28.99 21.45
C PHE A 631 -21.75 27.80 22.27
N GLN A 632 -22.37 27.56 23.43
CA GLN A 632 -22.19 26.31 24.15
C GLN A 632 -23.16 25.26 23.63
N ARG A 633 -22.67 24.07 23.30
CA ARG A 633 -23.49 22.99 22.75
C ARG A 633 -24.62 22.54 23.68
N SER A 634 -24.39 22.56 24.99
CA SER A 634 -25.40 22.27 26.01
C SER A 634 -26.57 23.27 26.04
N ALA A 635 -26.37 24.45 25.43
CA ALA A 635 -27.39 25.49 25.37
C ALA A 635 -28.22 25.43 24.08
N THR A 636 -27.90 24.58 23.10
CA THR A 636 -28.69 24.47 21.86
C THR A 636 -29.91 23.56 22.04
N ARG A 637 -30.92 23.70 21.18
CA ARG A 637 -32.14 22.88 21.17
C ARG A 637 -32.46 22.41 19.76
N ILE A 638 -33.28 21.38 19.66
CA ILE A 638 -33.80 20.84 18.39
C ILE A 638 -34.35 21.98 17.51
N GLY A 639 -33.86 22.07 16.28
CA GLY A 639 -34.21 23.09 15.29
C GLY A 639 -33.48 24.42 15.41
N ASP A 640 -32.60 24.61 16.40
CA ASP A 640 -31.76 25.81 16.46
C ASP A 640 -30.80 25.85 15.25
N ILE A 641 -30.52 27.07 14.77
CA ILE A 641 -29.67 27.34 13.61
C ILE A 641 -28.51 28.25 14.03
N VAL A 642 -27.28 27.87 13.65
CA VAL A 642 -26.06 28.65 13.88
C VAL A 642 -25.43 28.98 12.54
N LYS A 643 -25.36 30.28 12.19
CA LYS A 643 -24.74 30.77 10.95
C LYS A 643 -23.26 31.06 11.17
N GLY A 644 -22.42 30.62 10.24
CA GLY A 644 -20.98 30.90 10.26
C GLY A 644 -20.64 32.35 9.82
N PRO A 645 -19.46 32.90 10.21
CA PRO A 645 -18.45 32.28 11.08
C PRO A 645 -18.93 32.20 12.54
N ALA A 646 -18.85 31.00 13.14
CA ALA A 646 -19.25 30.75 14.52
C ALA A 646 -18.46 29.59 15.15
N ILE A 647 -18.36 29.59 16.48
CA ILE A 647 -17.72 28.53 17.27
C ILE A 647 -18.80 27.83 18.10
N ILE A 648 -18.89 26.51 18.01
CA ILE A 648 -19.72 25.69 18.89
C ILE A 648 -18.77 24.92 19.82
N ALA A 649 -18.72 25.35 21.08
CA ALA A 649 -17.91 24.72 22.11
C ALA A 649 -18.68 23.56 22.76
N GLU A 650 -18.09 22.38 22.74
CA GLU A 650 -18.64 21.15 23.30
C GLU A 650 -17.79 20.69 24.49
N ALA A 651 -18.32 19.77 25.30
CA ALA A 651 -17.56 19.26 26.45
C ALA A 651 -16.27 18.53 26.03
N ASN A 652 -16.31 17.83 24.88
CA ASN A 652 -15.24 16.95 24.42
C ASN A 652 -14.72 17.29 23.00
N ALA A 653 -15.21 18.39 22.40
CA ALA A 653 -14.88 18.78 21.03
C ALA A 653 -15.09 20.29 20.81
N THR A 654 -14.69 20.80 19.65
CA THR A 654 -15.02 22.15 19.19
C THR A 654 -15.35 22.08 17.71
N THR A 655 -16.53 22.58 17.35
CA THR A 655 -17.01 22.62 15.96
C THR A 655 -16.94 24.05 15.44
N ILE A 656 -16.20 24.26 14.35
CA ILE A 656 -16.09 25.55 13.67
C ILE A 656 -17.05 25.57 12.49
N VAL A 657 -18.00 26.51 12.53
CA VAL A 657 -18.89 26.78 11.41
C VAL A 657 -18.27 27.90 10.59
N GLU A 658 -17.57 27.57 9.51
CA GLU A 658 -16.88 28.57 8.67
C GLU A 658 -17.85 29.52 7.96
N ALA A 659 -17.33 30.64 7.47
CA ALA A 659 -18.15 31.61 6.72
C ALA A 659 -18.84 30.95 5.51
N GLY A 660 -20.14 31.16 5.35
CA GLY A 660 -20.94 30.55 4.29
C GLY A 660 -21.47 29.15 4.61
N TRP A 661 -21.13 28.59 5.77
CA TRP A 661 -21.77 27.41 6.34
C TRP A 661 -22.82 27.78 7.38
N GLN A 662 -23.75 26.86 7.62
CA GLN A 662 -24.77 26.96 8.66
C GLN A 662 -24.98 25.60 9.31
N ALA A 663 -24.92 25.54 10.65
CA ALA A 663 -25.28 24.35 11.42
C ALA A 663 -26.76 24.36 11.81
N GLU A 664 -27.39 23.20 11.74
CA GLU A 664 -28.77 22.93 12.16
C GLU A 664 -28.77 21.81 13.21
N VAL A 665 -29.47 22.02 14.33
CA VAL A 665 -29.67 20.97 15.34
C VAL A 665 -30.83 20.06 14.92
N THR A 666 -30.56 18.78 14.69
CA THR A 666 -31.55 17.81 14.21
C THR A 666 -32.53 17.37 15.29
N LEU A 667 -33.54 16.56 14.91
CA LEU A 667 -34.48 15.91 15.84
C LEU A 667 -33.80 14.97 16.84
N HIS A 668 -32.62 14.45 16.50
CA HIS A 668 -31.81 13.58 17.36
C HIS A 668 -30.75 14.36 18.15
N ASP A 669 -30.86 15.70 18.20
CA ASP A 669 -29.84 16.57 18.81
C ASP A 669 -28.45 16.33 18.20
N HIS A 670 -28.37 16.13 16.89
CA HIS A 670 -27.10 16.13 16.15
C HIS A 670 -26.90 17.47 15.43
N LEU A 671 -25.71 17.74 14.91
CA LEU A 671 -25.48 18.89 14.05
C LEU A 671 -25.36 18.43 12.59
N VAL A 672 -26.13 19.08 11.72
CA VAL A 672 -25.94 19.00 10.27
C VAL A 672 -25.53 20.38 9.77
N LEU A 673 -24.32 20.48 9.26
CA LEU A 673 -23.78 21.69 8.66
C LEU A 673 -24.01 21.64 7.16
N LYS A 674 -24.63 22.68 6.62
CA LYS A 674 -24.90 22.84 5.19
C LYS A 674 -24.17 24.05 4.67
N ARG A 675 -23.59 23.91 3.47
CA ARG A 675 -23.04 25.04 2.73
C ARG A 675 -24.19 25.87 2.15
N VAL A 676 -24.41 27.08 2.66
CA VAL A 676 -25.58 27.92 2.31
C VAL A 676 -25.27 29.06 1.35
N ALA A 677 -24.01 29.51 1.28
CA ALA A 677 -23.54 30.35 0.18
C ALA A 677 -22.87 29.46 -0.89
N ALA A 678 -22.80 29.88 -2.15
CA ALA A 678 -21.88 29.20 -3.06
C ALA A 678 -20.45 29.38 -2.52
N LEU A 679 -19.57 28.41 -2.79
CA LEU A 679 -18.14 28.72 -2.78
C LEU A 679 -17.95 29.92 -3.72
N PRO A 680 -17.13 30.93 -3.36
CA PRO A 680 -16.57 31.78 -4.40
C PRO A 680 -16.07 30.84 -5.48
N GLU A 681 -16.40 31.07 -6.76
CA GLU A 681 -15.70 30.36 -7.83
C GLU A 681 -14.23 30.43 -7.44
N ARG A 682 -13.61 29.26 -7.17
CA ARG A 682 -12.16 29.19 -7.03
C ARG A 682 -11.69 30.00 -8.23
N ARG A 683 -10.95 31.11 -7.98
CA ARG A 683 -10.41 31.99 -9.04
C ARG A 683 -10.24 31.13 -10.26
N ALA A 684 -11.04 31.37 -11.32
CA ALA A 684 -11.10 30.50 -12.49
C ALA A 684 -9.69 29.97 -12.73
N ILE A 685 -9.49 28.67 -12.48
CA ILE A 685 -8.14 28.11 -12.35
C ILE A 685 -7.45 28.48 -13.65
N GLY A 686 -6.47 29.39 -13.53
CA GLY A 686 -5.80 29.91 -14.70
C GLY A 686 -4.89 28.84 -15.28
N THR A 687 -4.49 29.03 -16.53
CA THR A 687 -3.42 28.26 -17.16
C THR A 687 -2.03 28.59 -16.60
N THR A 688 -1.93 29.51 -15.62
CA THR A 688 -0.70 29.88 -14.91
C THR A 688 -0.33 28.88 -13.81
N ALA A 689 0.95 28.55 -13.66
CA ALA A 689 1.45 27.64 -12.62
C ALA A 689 1.17 28.18 -11.21
N ASP A 690 0.29 27.50 -10.47
CA ASP A 690 0.07 27.68 -9.04
C ASP A 690 0.71 26.49 -8.29
N PRO A 691 1.61 26.70 -7.30
CA PRO A 691 2.32 25.62 -6.62
C PRO A 691 1.41 24.59 -5.94
N VAL A 692 0.26 25.01 -5.40
CA VAL A 692 -0.70 24.12 -4.75
C VAL A 692 -1.43 23.29 -5.80
N MET A 693 -1.86 23.93 -6.89
CA MET A 693 -2.52 23.24 -7.99
C MET A 693 -1.58 22.30 -8.73
N LEU A 694 -0.30 22.65 -8.86
CA LEU A 694 0.72 21.79 -9.45
C LEU A 694 0.83 20.48 -8.69
N GLU A 695 0.87 20.56 -7.36
CA GLU A 695 0.88 19.38 -6.49
C GLU A 695 -0.43 18.58 -6.60
N ILE A 696 -1.58 19.24 -6.71
CA ILE A 696 -2.87 18.56 -6.91
C ILE A 696 -2.89 17.81 -8.25
N PHE A 697 -2.51 18.45 -9.36
CA PHE A 697 -2.52 17.82 -10.68
C PHE A 697 -1.51 16.69 -10.78
N ASN A 698 -0.33 16.84 -10.18
CA ASN A 698 0.66 15.79 -10.05
C ASN A 698 0.05 14.53 -9.41
N ASN A 699 -0.55 14.68 -8.24
CA ASN A 699 -1.21 13.57 -7.53
C ASN A 699 -2.39 12.97 -8.32
N LEU A 700 -3.15 13.80 -9.04
CA LEU A 700 -4.27 13.33 -9.85
C LEU A 700 -3.81 12.48 -11.05
N PHE A 701 -2.80 12.93 -11.81
CA PHE A 701 -2.29 12.16 -12.95
C PHE A 701 -1.66 10.83 -12.49
N MET A 702 -0.89 10.85 -11.41
CA MET A 702 -0.32 9.64 -10.81
C MET A 702 -1.42 8.67 -10.35
N SER A 703 -2.46 9.17 -9.69
CA SER A 703 -3.59 8.34 -9.26
C SER A 703 -4.30 7.66 -10.43
N ILE A 704 -4.49 8.35 -11.57
CA ILE A 704 -5.09 7.73 -12.74
C ILE A 704 -4.22 6.56 -13.24
N ALA A 705 -2.91 6.77 -13.35
CA ALA A 705 -1.98 5.70 -13.76
C ALA A 705 -2.01 4.51 -12.78
N GLU A 706 -2.07 4.75 -11.47
CA GLU A 706 -2.19 3.71 -10.44
C GLU A 706 -3.52 2.95 -10.51
N GLN A 707 -4.63 3.65 -10.77
CA GLN A 707 -5.95 3.03 -10.97
C GLN A 707 -5.96 2.11 -12.19
N MET A 708 -5.30 2.51 -13.29
CA MET A 708 -5.09 1.66 -14.45
C MET A 708 -4.28 0.41 -14.06
N GLY A 709 -3.19 0.58 -13.32
CA GLY A 709 -2.34 -0.52 -12.86
C GLY A 709 -3.07 -1.52 -11.95
N LEU A 710 -3.85 -1.02 -10.99
CA LEU A 710 -4.69 -1.85 -10.12
C LEU A 710 -5.77 -2.58 -10.93
N ARG A 711 -6.32 -1.97 -11.98
CA ARG A 711 -7.25 -2.64 -12.88
C ARG A 711 -6.55 -3.79 -13.61
N LEU A 712 -5.36 -3.55 -14.17
CA LEU A 712 -4.57 -4.55 -14.89
C LEU A 712 -4.20 -5.74 -13.99
N GLN A 713 -3.66 -5.48 -12.79
CA GLN A 713 -3.29 -6.51 -11.82
C GLN A 713 -4.46 -7.44 -11.47
N ASN A 714 -5.65 -6.88 -11.28
CA ASN A 714 -6.82 -7.65 -10.86
C ASN A 714 -7.45 -8.48 -11.99
N THR A 715 -7.29 -8.07 -13.25
CA THR A 715 -7.88 -8.73 -14.43
C THR A 715 -6.92 -9.66 -15.17
N ALA A 716 -5.61 -9.49 -14.99
CA ALA A 716 -4.60 -10.30 -15.64
C ALA A 716 -4.70 -11.79 -15.26
N TYR A 717 -4.19 -12.63 -16.16
CA TYR A 717 -4.21 -14.08 -16.02
C TYR A 717 -2.82 -14.65 -15.75
N SER A 718 -1.78 -14.12 -16.41
CA SER A 718 -0.42 -14.61 -16.21
C SER A 718 0.14 -14.28 -14.82
N VAL A 719 0.97 -15.19 -14.31
CA VAL A 719 1.71 -14.99 -13.06
C VAL A 719 2.61 -13.75 -13.15
N ASN A 720 3.14 -13.45 -14.35
CA ASN A 720 4.02 -12.30 -14.60
C ASN A 720 3.34 -10.97 -14.30
N ILE A 721 2.17 -10.71 -14.89
CA ILE A 721 1.47 -9.44 -14.68
C ILE A 721 0.81 -9.44 -13.29
N LYS A 722 0.22 -10.56 -12.87
CA LYS A 722 -0.63 -10.61 -11.68
C LYS A 722 0.12 -10.70 -10.35
N GLU A 723 1.02 -11.68 -10.23
CA GLU A 723 1.75 -11.95 -8.98
C GLU A 723 3.08 -11.20 -8.97
N ARG A 724 3.77 -11.17 -10.13
CA ARG A 724 5.08 -10.54 -10.25
C ARG A 724 5.03 -9.04 -10.51
N LEU A 725 3.86 -8.50 -10.88
CA LEU A 725 3.64 -7.08 -11.20
C LEU A 725 4.57 -6.55 -12.30
N ASP A 726 4.83 -7.37 -13.30
CA ASP A 726 5.68 -7.03 -14.44
C ASP A 726 4.88 -6.30 -15.54
N PHE A 727 4.44 -5.08 -15.21
CA PHE A 727 3.69 -4.21 -16.10
C PHE A 727 3.87 -2.73 -15.73
N SER A 728 3.50 -1.81 -16.61
CA SER A 728 3.38 -0.38 -16.30
C SER A 728 2.16 0.22 -16.99
N CYS A 729 1.57 1.24 -16.37
CA CYS A 729 0.46 2.02 -16.93
C CYS A 729 0.84 3.51 -16.91
N ALA A 730 0.56 4.20 -18.02
CA ALA A 730 1.02 5.57 -18.21
C ALA A 730 0.02 6.45 -18.98
N ILE A 731 0.12 7.75 -18.72
CA ILE A 731 -0.65 8.83 -19.34
C ILE A 731 0.29 9.68 -20.16
N PHE A 732 -0.16 10.07 -21.35
CA PHE A 732 0.60 10.88 -22.29
C PHE A 732 -0.22 12.08 -22.76
N ASP A 733 0.47 13.19 -23.04
CA ASP A 733 -0.15 14.37 -23.66
C ASP A 733 -0.52 14.12 -25.13
N ALA A 734 -1.06 15.16 -25.79
CA ALA A 734 -1.46 15.10 -27.19
C ALA A 734 -0.29 14.82 -28.17
N ASP A 735 0.95 15.11 -27.75
CA ASP A 735 2.18 14.90 -28.53
C ASP A 735 2.84 13.53 -28.21
N GLY A 736 2.23 12.75 -27.32
CA GLY A 736 2.73 11.44 -26.92
C GLY A 736 3.89 11.49 -25.90
N ASN A 737 4.09 12.62 -25.22
CA ASN A 737 5.08 12.72 -24.14
C ASN A 737 4.51 12.21 -22.82
N LEU A 738 5.36 11.51 -22.05
CA LEU A 738 4.98 10.94 -20.76
C LEU A 738 4.63 12.04 -19.75
N ILE A 739 3.45 11.93 -19.13
CA ILE A 739 2.97 12.82 -18.06
C ILE A 739 3.05 12.14 -16.69
N ALA A 740 2.56 10.90 -16.60
CA ALA A 740 2.56 10.13 -15.36
C ALA A 740 2.69 8.64 -15.67
N ASN A 741 3.35 7.89 -14.78
CA ASN A 741 3.54 6.46 -14.90
C ASN A 741 3.43 5.81 -13.52
N ALA A 742 2.59 4.79 -13.39
CA ALA A 742 2.53 3.99 -12.18
C ALA A 742 3.88 3.24 -11.98
N PRO A 743 4.60 3.52 -10.89
CA PRO A 743 5.98 3.10 -10.71
C PRO A 743 6.05 1.60 -10.38
N HIS A 744 6.07 0.77 -11.42
CA HIS A 744 6.23 -0.68 -11.31
C HIS A 744 7.59 -1.10 -11.85
N MET A 745 7.82 -1.04 -13.17
CA MET A 745 9.10 -1.43 -13.80
C MET A 745 9.88 -0.22 -14.34
N PRO A 746 11.12 0.01 -13.87
CA PRO A 746 11.94 1.12 -14.35
C PRO A 746 12.28 1.09 -15.85
N VAL A 747 12.37 -0.09 -16.46
CA VAL A 747 12.72 -0.18 -17.90
C VAL A 747 11.58 0.24 -18.84
N HIS A 748 10.35 0.23 -18.36
CA HIS A 748 9.21 0.78 -19.10
C HIS A 748 9.22 2.32 -19.13
N LEU A 749 10.01 2.94 -18.24
CA LEU A 749 10.13 4.38 -18.15
C LEU A 749 10.84 4.92 -19.40
N GLY A 750 10.27 5.93 -20.06
CA GLY A 750 10.86 6.55 -21.24
C GLY A 750 10.71 5.77 -22.57
N SER A 751 10.60 4.43 -22.55
CA SER A 751 10.42 3.64 -23.77
C SER A 751 8.99 3.65 -24.32
N MET A 752 7.97 3.69 -23.46
CA MET A 752 6.56 3.71 -23.91
C MET A 752 6.19 4.95 -24.75
N GLY A 753 6.82 6.11 -24.52
CA GLY A 753 6.55 7.32 -25.30
C GLY A 753 6.83 7.15 -26.79
N GLU A 754 7.88 6.42 -27.15
CA GLU A 754 8.21 6.12 -28.55
C GLU A 754 7.22 5.12 -29.18
N SER A 755 6.66 4.19 -28.39
CA SER A 755 5.55 3.33 -28.84
C SER A 755 4.31 4.16 -29.20
N ILE A 756 3.95 5.12 -28.35
CA ILE A 756 2.81 6.04 -28.58
C ILE A 756 3.04 6.83 -29.87
N LYS A 757 4.21 7.47 -30.02
CA LYS A 757 4.55 8.27 -31.20
C LYS A 757 4.59 7.45 -32.49
N THR A 758 5.00 6.19 -32.43
CA THR A 758 4.92 5.28 -33.59
C THR A 758 3.47 5.04 -33.99
N VAL A 759 2.60 4.68 -33.04
CA VAL A 759 1.17 4.46 -33.31
C VAL A 759 0.52 5.72 -33.87
N MET A 760 0.86 6.90 -33.33
CA MET A 760 0.42 8.21 -33.84
C MET A 760 0.84 8.40 -35.31
N ARG A 761 2.14 8.26 -35.60
CA ARG A 761 2.71 8.47 -36.94
C ARG A 761 2.10 7.52 -37.96
N GLU A 762 2.03 6.23 -37.63
CA GLU A 762 1.57 5.23 -38.58
C GLU A 762 0.05 5.28 -38.81
N ASN A 763 -0.74 5.71 -37.84
CA ASN A 763 -2.21 5.76 -37.94
C ASN A 763 -2.78 7.19 -38.07
N ALA A 764 -1.95 8.17 -38.40
CA ALA A 764 -2.35 9.56 -38.58
C ALA A 764 -3.57 9.68 -39.52
N GLY A 765 -4.62 10.38 -39.06
CA GLY A 765 -5.86 10.57 -39.81
C GLY A 765 -6.78 9.34 -39.93
N ARG A 766 -6.41 8.18 -39.35
CA ARG A 766 -7.19 6.93 -39.44
C ARG A 766 -7.77 6.44 -38.11
N MET A 767 -7.29 6.98 -36.98
CA MET A 767 -7.78 6.62 -35.65
C MET A 767 -9.22 7.09 -35.43
N ARG A 768 -10.02 6.29 -34.74
CA ARG A 768 -11.40 6.61 -34.35
C ARG A 768 -11.62 6.37 -32.86
N ALA A 769 -12.62 7.03 -32.29
CA ALA A 769 -13.04 6.77 -30.92
C ALA A 769 -13.37 5.27 -30.72
N GLY A 770 -12.83 4.68 -29.65
CA GLY A 770 -12.97 3.25 -29.36
C GLY A 770 -11.95 2.33 -30.06
N ASP A 771 -11.05 2.85 -30.89
CA ASP A 771 -9.92 2.08 -31.41
C ASP A 771 -8.89 1.82 -30.30
N VAL A 772 -8.26 0.64 -30.34
CA VAL A 772 -7.11 0.28 -29.48
C VAL A 772 -6.04 -0.38 -30.33
N TYR A 773 -4.78 -0.02 -30.10
CA TYR A 773 -3.63 -0.51 -30.84
C TYR A 773 -2.71 -1.31 -29.93
N MET A 774 -1.94 -2.23 -30.50
CA MET A 774 -0.88 -2.95 -29.79
C MET A 774 0.40 -3.06 -30.61
N LEU A 775 1.53 -3.08 -29.91
CA LEU A 775 2.86 -3.34 -30.48
C LEU A 775 3.84 -3.86 -29.41
N ASN A 776 4.88 -4.56 -29.86
CA ASN A 776 6.03 -4.95 -29.04
C ASN A 776 7.37 -4.75 -29.78
N ASP A 777 7.35 -4.18 -30.99
CA ASP A 777 8.53 -4.02 -31.83
C ASP A 777 9.60 -3.14 -31.14
N PRO A 778 10.76 -3.72 -30.78
CA PRO A 778 11.81 -3.00 -30.06
C PRO A 778 12.43 -1.86 -30.86
N TYR A 779 12.35 -1.91 -32.20
CA TYR A 779 12.83 -0.85 -33.09
C TYR A 779 11.86 0.33 -33.17
N ASN A 780 10.65 0.19 -32.63
CA ASN A 780 9.58 1.18 -32.64
C ASN A 780 9.06 1.50 -31.22
N GLY A 781 9.96 1.49 -30.23
CA GLY A 781 9.69 1.87 -28.84
C GLY A 781 9.34 0.71 -27.91
N GLY A 782 9.24 -0.52 -28.42
CA GLY A 782 9.24 -1.73 -27.60
C GLY A 782 10.55 -1.89 -26.83
N THR A 783 10.53 -2.68 -25.76
CA THR A 783 11.72 -3.03 -24.95
C THR A 783 12.32 -4.35 -25.41
N HIS A 784 11.47 -5.37 -25.52
CA HIS A 784 11.72 -6.69 -26.10
C HIS A 784 10.35 -7.31 -26.49
N LEU A 785 10.32 -8.46 -27.17
CA LEU A 785 9.06 -9.01 -27.67
C LEU A 785 8.04 -9.40 -26.58
N PRO A 786 8.44 -9.93 -25.41
CA PRO A 786 7.47 -10.27 -24.37
C PRO A 786 6.71 -9.07 -23.79
N ASP A 787 7.25 -7.85 -23.90
CA ASP A 787 6.60 -6.63 -23.41
C ASP A 787 5.66 -6.05 -24.48
N VAL A 788 4.39 -6.39 -24.39
CA VAL A 788 3.37 -5.89 -25.32
C VAL A 788 2.76 -4.60 -24.78
N THR A 789 2.83 -3.54 -25.57
CA THR A 789 2.24 -2.22 -25.26
C THR A 789 0.89 -2.10 -25.94
N VAL A 790 -0.17 -1.88 -25.15
CA VAL A 790 -1.52 -1.60 -25.61
C VAL A 790 -1.82 -0.11 -25.42
N ILE A 791 -2.32 0.55 -26.47
CA ILE A 791 -2.41 2.01 -26.57
C ILE A 791 -3.83 2.40 -26.96
N SER A 792 -4.42 3.33 -26.21
CA SER A 792 -5.76 3.86 -26.47
C SER A 792 -5.73 5.39 -26.61
N PRO A 793 -6.14 5.94 -27.78
CA PRO A 793 -6.36 7.38 -27.93
C PRO A 793 -7.57 7.83 -27.10
N VAL A 794 -7.44 8.96 -26.41
CA VAL A 794 -8.51 9.59 -25.63
C VAL A 794 -9.12 10.70 -26.48
N PHE A 795 -10.32 10.47 -27.03
CA PHE A 795 -11.02 11.46 -27.84
C PHE A 795 -11.81 12.46 -26.99
N ASP A 796 -12.15 13.62 -27.56
CA ASP A 796 -13.16 14.52 -27.02
C ASP A 796 -14.57 13.87 -26.99
N ALA A 797 -15.52 14.54 -26.35
CA ALA A 797 -16.90 14.04 -26.23
C ALA A 797 -17.61 13.87 -27.58
N THR A 798 -17.16 14.57 -28.63
CA THR A 798 -17.67 14.45 -30.00
C THR A 798 -17.01 13.32 -30.79
N GLY A 799 -15.94 12.71 -30.26
CA GLY A 799 -15.21 11.63 -30.94
C GLY A 799 -14.36 12.11 -32.12
N THR A 800 -14.04 13.40 -32.19
CA THR A 800 -13.40 14.06 -33.35
C THR A 800 -11.94 14.41 -33.13
N THR A 801 -11.59 14.88 -31.92
CA THR A 801 -10.24 15.35 -31.59
C THR A 801 -9.62 14.44 -30.57
N ILE A 802 -8.36 14.02 -30.78
CA ILE A 802 -7.61 13.30 -29.76
C ILE A 802 -7.06 14.32 -28.76
N LEU A 803 -7.37 14.12 -27.49
CA LEU A 803 -6.95 14.98 -26.38
C LEU A 803 -5.64 14.50 -25.77
N PHE A 804 -5.55 13.17 -25.54
CA PHE A 804 -4.47 12.51 -24.81
C PHE A 804 -4.29 11.07 -25.32
N TYR A 805 -3.28 10.37 -24.80
CA TYR A 805 -3.16 8.93 -24.96
C TYR A 805 -2.96 8.25 -23.61
N VAL A 806 -3.43 7.02 -23.49
CA VAL A 806 -3.12 6.13 -22.36
C VAL A 806 -2.49 4.84 -22.88
N GLY A 807 -1.55 4.31 -22.12
CA GLY A 807 -0.82 3.10 -22.47
C GLY A 807 -0.67 2.15 -21.29
N SER A 808 -0.71 0.86 -21.57
CA SER A 808 -0.30 -0.19 -20.64
C SER A 808 0.66 -1.15 -21.32
N ARG A 809 1.79 -1.43 -20.67
CA ARG A 809 2.77 -2.41 -21.12
C ARG A 809 2.81 -3.56 -20.13
N GLY A 810 2.66 -4.78 -20.59
CA GLY A 810 2.68 -5.98 -19.75
C GLY A 810 3.62 -7.03 -20.32
N HIS A 811 4.38 -7.69 -19.44
CA HIS A 811 5.25 -8.79 -19.83
C HIS A 811 4.44 -10.07 -19.94
N HIS A 812 4.19 -10.51 -21.17
CA HIS A 812 3.53 -11.79 -21.43
C HIS A 812 4.43 -12.96 -21.03
N ALA A 813 3.83 -14.01 -20.48
CA ALA A 813 4.59 -15.19 -20.04
C ALA A 813 5.30 -15.91 -21.19
N ASP A 814 4.70 -15.91 -22.38
CA ASP A 814 5.27 -16.43 -23.62
C ASP A 814 4.59 -15.72 -24.79
N ILE A 815 5.37 -15.18 -25.73
CA ILE A 815 4.93 -14.61 -27.01
C ILE A 815 5.52 -15.40 -28.18
N GLY A 816 5.95 -16.65 -27.93
CA GLY A 816 6.60 -17.54 -28.89
C GLY A 816 8.12 -17.65 -28.70
N GLY A 817 8.83 -17.84 -29.80
CA GLY A 817 10.29 -17.94 -29.80
C GLY A 817 10.81 -19.37 -29.66
N THR A 818 12.12 -19.56 -29.75
CA THR A 818 12.76 -20.89 -29.78
C THR A 818 12.73 -21.62 -28.42
N THR A 819 12.53 -20.89 -27.32
CA THR A 819 12.44 -21.45 -25.96
C THR A 819 11.14 -21.00 -25.26
N PRO A 820 10.57 -21.84 -24.36
CA PRO A 820 9.48 -21.42 -23.49
C PRO A 820 9.86 -20.19 -22.67
N GLY A 821 8.92 -19.24 -22.54
CA GLY A 821 9.16 -18.00 -21.81
C GLY A 821 9.65 -16.84 -22.68
N SER A 822 9.91 -17.08 -23.97
CA SER A 822 10.34 -16.07 -24.95
C SER A 822 11.63 -15.34 -24.60
N MET A 823 12.53 -16.04 -23.91
CA MET A 823 13.85 -15.54 -23.48
C MET A 823 14.97 -16.49 -23.93
N PRO A 824 15.10 -16.77 -25.25
CA PRO A 824 16.13 -17.69 -25.73
C PRO A 824 17.52 -17.13 -25.46
N PRO A 825 18.43 -17.86 -24.79
CA PRO A 825 19.75 -17.34 -24.48
C PRO A 825 20.67 -17.26 -25.70
N ASP A 826 20.32 -17.96 -26.78
CA ASP A 826 21.13 -18.15 -27.98
C ASP A 826 20.51 -17.52 -29.24
N SER A 827 19.56 -16.59 -29.11
CA SER A 827 19.01 -15.87 -30.27
C SER A 827 20.07 -14.97 -30.93
N ARG A 828 20.00 -14.93 -32.26
CA ARG A 828 20.84 -14.10 -33.14
C ARG A 828 20.00 -13.08 -33.89
N VAL A 829 18.79 -13.46 -34.31
CA VAL A 829 17.83 -12.58 -34.99
C VAL A 829 16.54 -12.47 -34.18
N ILE A 830 15.85 -11.33 -34.30
CA ILE A 830 14.68 -10.99 -33.49
C ILE A 830 13.53 -12.00 -33.62
N GLU A 831 13.35 -12.63 -34.78
CA GLU A 831 12.28 -13.61 -34.99
C GLU A 831 12.43 -14.85 -34.11
N GLU A 832 13.64 -15.19 -33.69
CA GLU A 832 13.90 -16.32 -32.78
C GLU A 832 13.38 -16.07 -31.36
N GLU A 833 13.09 -14.82 -31.01
CA GLU A 833 12.59 -14.41 -29.70
C GLU A 833 11.06 -14.50 -29.58
N GLY A 834 10.33 -14.51 -30.71
CA GLY A 834 8.88 -14.68 -30.73
C GLY A 834 8.15 -13.86 -31.78
N VAL A 835 6.86 -13.60 -31.52
CA VAL A 835 5.98 -12.85 -32.42
C VAL A 835 6.33 -11.36 -32.35
N LEU A 836 6.84 -10.81 -33.45
CA LEU A 836 7.09 -9.38 -33.64
C LEU A 836 5.81 -8.68 -34.11
N ILE A 837 5.39 -7.65 -33.39
CA ILE A 837 4.16 -6.87 -33.61
C ILE A 837 4.56 -5.39 -33.73
N ASN A 838 4.57 -4.87 -34.96
CA ASN A 838 4.95 -3.48 -35.21
C ASN A 838 3.82 -2.49 -34.87
N ASN A 839 2.62 -2.68 -35.44
CA ASN A 839 1.45 -1.84 -35.20
C ASN A 839 0.19 -2.61 -35.61
N PHE A 840 -0.57 -3.08 -34.62
CA PHE A 840 -1.78 -3.86 -34.86
C PHE A 840 -2.99 -3.17 -34.24
N LYS A 841 -4.03 -2.93 -35.04
CA LYS A 841 -5.34 -2.51 -34.52
C LYS A 841 -6.00 -3.68 -33.82
N LEU A 842 -5.94 -3.67 -32.49
CA LEU A 842 -6.45 -4.71 -31.59
C LEU A 842 -7.96 -4.60 -31.38
N VAL A 843 -8.48 -3.39 -31.25
CA VAL A 843 -9.91 -3.10 -31.14
C VAL A 843 -10.29 -2.12 -32.24
N ASP A 844 -11.37 -2.40 -32.96
CA ASP A 844 -11.94 -1.52 -34.00
C ASP A 844 -13.31 -1.02 -33.53
N GLY A 845 -13.41 0.28 -33.22
CA GLY A 845 -14.66 0.89 -32.76
C GLY A 845 -15.31 0.19 -31.56
N GLY A 846 -14.52 -0.25 -30.58
CA GLY A 846 -14.99 -0.97 -29.39
C GLY A 846 -15.14 -2.50 -29.55
N GLN A 847 -14.93 -3.06 -30.75
CA GLN A 847 -14.98 -4.50 -30.99
C GLN A 847 -13.56 -5.11 -31.00
N LEU A 848 -13.29 -6.06 -30.09
CA LEU A 848 -12.03 -6.80 -30.06
C LEU A 848 -11.89 -7.69 -31.30
N ARG A 849 -10.78 -7.54 -32.03
CA ARG A 849 -10.43 -8.35 -33.20
C ARG A 849 -9.77 -9.67 -32.80
N GLU A 850 -10.52 -10.47 -32.05
CA GLU A 850 -10.00 -11.66 -31.37
C GLU A 850 -9.48 -12.72 -32.35
N ALA A 851 -10.21 -12.98 -33.44
CA ALA A 851 -9.82 -13.98 -34.43
C ALA A 851 -8.51 -13.57 -35.14
N GLU A 852 -8.38 -12.31 -35.52
CA GLU A 852 -7.18 -11.77 -36.16
C GLU A 852 -6.00 -11.70 -35.21
N THR A 853 -6.24 -11.36 -33.94
CA THR A 853 -5.20 -11.37 -32.90
C THR A 853 -4.68 -12.79 -32.68
N ARG A 854 -5.56 -13.79 -32.64
CA ARG A 854 -5.16 -15.20 -32.54
C ARG A 854 -4.37 -15.64 -33.78
N ALA A 855 -4.79 -15.25 -34.97
CA ALA A 855 -4.09 -15.56 -36.20
C ALA A 855 -2.68 -14.94 -36.23
N LEU A 856 -2.53 -13.71 -35.74
CA LEU A 856 -1.22 -13.05 -35.59
C LEU A 856 -0.29 -13.84 -34.67
N LEU A 857 -0.77 -14.23 -33.48
CA LEU A 857 0.01 -14.97 -32.49
C LEU A 857 0.40 -16.39 -32.96
N ALA A 858 -0.47 -17.04 -33.74
CA ALA A 858 -0.24 -18.38 -34.28
C ALA A 858 0.51 -18.40 -35.61
N GLY A 859 0.56 -17.28 -36.33
CA GLY A 859 1.09 -17.19 -37.70
C GLY A 859 2.58 -16.86 -37.80
N ALA A 860 3.24 -16.50 -36.70
CA ALA A 860 4.68 -16.22 -36.70
C ALA A 860 5.53 -17.48 -36.91
N ARG A 861 6.79 -17.31 -37.34
CA ARG A 861 7.74 -18.42 -37.52
C ARG A 861 7.93 -19.26 -36.25
N TYR A 862 7.94 -18.60 -35.10
CA TYR A 862 7.96 -19.22 -33.77
C TYR A 862 6.74 -18.71 -32.99
N PRO A 863 5.58 -19.37 -33.14
CA PRO A 863 4.30 -18.86 -32.64
C PRO A 863 4.21 -18.94 -31.11
N ALA A 864 3.30 -18.15 -30.54
CA ALA A 864 3.00 -18.19 -29.11
C ALA A 864 2.49 -19.57 -28.70
N ARG A 865 3.01 -20.12 -27.59
CA ARG A 865 2.64 -21.45 -27.10
C ARG A 865 1.25 -21.48 -26.46
N ASN A 866 0.82 -20.36 -25.89
CA ASN A 866 -0.46 -20.23 -25.20
C ASN A 866 -1.22 -18.94 -25.59
N PRO A 867 -1.71 -18.85 -26.84
CA PRO A 867 -2.41 -17.65 -27.34
C PRO A 867 -3.67 -17.30 -26.54
N ASP A 868 -4.29 -18.26 -25.85
CA ASP A 868 -5.43 -18.01 -24.96
C ASP A 868 -5.04 -17.17 -23.74
N GLN A 869 -3.88 -17.44 -23.16
CA GLN A 869 -3.33 -16.65 -22.07
C GLN A 869 -2.93 -15.26 -22.57
N ASN A 870 -2.30 -15.15 -23.75
CA ASN A 870 -1.99 -13.85 -24.35
C ASN A 870 -3.26 -13.00 -24.53
N LEU A 871 -4.33 -13.57 -25.09
CA LEU A 871 -5.61 -12.89 -25.26
C LEU A 871 -6.24 -12.47 -23.93
N ALA A 872 -6.11 -13.27 -22.87
CA ALA A 872 -6.60 -12.90 -21.54
C ALA A 872 -5.87 -11.68 -20.98
N ASP A 873 -4.54 -11.64 -21.08
CA ASP A 873 -3.74 -10.50 -20.63
C ASP A 873 -3.97 -9.24 -21.50
N LEU A 874 -4.16 -9.39 -22.81
CA LEU A 874 -4.53 -8.27 -23.70
C LEU A 874 -5.89 -7.66 -23.33
N ARG A 875 -6.88 -8.49 -22.97
CA ARG A 875 -8.17 -7.98 -22.44
C ARG A 875 -7.99 -7.22 -21.13
N ALA A 876 -7.10 -7.69 -20.26
CA ALA A 876 -6.76 -7.01 -19.02
C ALA A 876 -6.14 -5.62 -19.28
N GLN A 877 -5.23 -5.51 -20.25
CA GLN A 877 -4.62 -4.24 -20.68
C GLN A 877 -5.63 -3.28 -21.31
N ILE A 878 -6.55 -3.78 -22.16
CA ILE A 878 -7.65 -2.96 -22.71
C ILE A 878 -8.51 -2.39 -21.57
N ALA A 879 -8.88 -3.21 -20.59
CA ALA A 879 -9.68 -2.77 -19.45
C ALA A 879 -8.96 -1.73 -18.58
N ALA A 880 -7.63 -1.87 -18.42
CA ALA A 880 -6.79 -0.89 -17.74
C ALA A 880 -6.77 0.44 -18.49
N ASN A 881 -6.55 0.43 -19.81
CA ASN A 881 -6.57 1.63 -20.63
C ASN A 881 -7.94 2.32 -20.60
N GLN A 882 -9.04 1.57 -20.70
CA GLN A 882 -10.38 2.15 -20.64
C GLN A 882 -10.60 2.90 -19.31
N LYS A 883 -10.11 2.36 -18.19
CA LYS A 883 -10.15 3.05 -16.90
C LYS A 883 -9.39 4.39 -16.94
N GLY A 884 -8.25 4.45 -17.61
CA GLY A 884 -7.51 5.69 -17.83
C GLY A 884 -8.27 6.72 -18.68
N VAL A 885 -8.91 6.26 -19.77
CA VAL A 885 -9.78 7.09 -20.63
C VAL A 885 -10.89 7.72 -19.78
N ASP A 886 -11.62 6.91 -19.01
CA ASP A 886 -12.76 7.35 -18.21
C ASP A 886 -12.37 8.40 -17.16
N GLU A 887 -11.24 8.21 -16.47
CA GLU A 887 -10.79 9.17 -15.45
C GLU A 887 -10.24 10.47 -16.04
N LEU A 888 -9.58 10.43 -17.21
CA LEU A 888 -9.17 11.64 -17.92
C LEU A 888 -10.37 12.45 -18.39
N HIS A 889 -11.42 11.81 -18.88
CA HIS A 889 -12.68 12.49 -19.22
C HIS A 889 -13.32 13.17 -18.01
N LYS A 890 -13.36 12.49 -16.86
CA LYS A 890 -13.85 13.10 -15.61
C LYS A 890 -13.02 14.30 -15.19
N MET A 891 -11.69 14.22 -15.33
CA MET A 891 -10.80 15.34 -15.02
C MET A 891 -11.05 16.53 -15.94
N VAL A 892 -11.18 16.32 -17.25
CA VAL A 892 -11.49 17.37 -18.22
C VAL A 892 -12.87 17.99 -17.94
N ALA A 893 -13.88 17.17 -17.63
CA ALA A 893 -15.20 17.65 -17.26
C ALA A 893 -15.20 18.52 -15.99
N HIS A 894 -14.28 18.25 -15.05
CA HIS A 894 -14.19 18.97 -13.79
C HIS A 894 -13.35 20.25 -13.87
N PHE A 895 -12.18 20.22 -14.51
CA PHE A 895 -11.22 21.33 -14.51
C PHE A 895 -11.19 22.14 -15.80
N GLY A 896 -11.76 21.64 -16.90
CA GLY A 896 -11.59 22.22 -18.23
C GLY A 896 -10.35 21.67 -18.94
N LEU A 897 -10.44 21.51 -20.27
CA LEU A 897 -9.36 20.92 -21.08
C LEU A 897 -8.10 21.79 -21.09
N ASP A 898 -8.26 23.10 -21.22
CA ASP A 898 -7.20 24.10 -21.25
C ASP A 898 -6.37 24.09 -19.95
N VAL A 899 -7.04 23.97 -18.80
CA VAL A 899 -6.39 23.84 -17.49
C VAL A 899 -5.62 22.53 -17.41
N VAL A 900 -6.26 21.39 -17.75
CA VAL A 900 -5.61 20.08 -17.70
C VAL A 900 -4.33 20.06 -18.56
N GLN A 901 -4.41 20.56 -19.79
CA GLN A 901 -3.26 20.65 -20.70
C GLN A 901 -2.16 21.57 -20.17
N ALA A 902 -2.51 22.73 -19.61
CA ALA A 902 -1.51 23.63 -19.02
C ALA A 902 -0.77 22.96 -17.85
N TYR A 903 -1.48 22.27 -16.96
CA TYR A 903 -0.87 21.59 -15.82
C TYR A 903 -0.08 20.34 -16.21
N MET A 904 -0.40 19.65 -17.32
CA MET A 904 0.49 18.64 -17.90
C MET A 904 1.85 19.25 -18.26
N GLY A 905 1.85 20.45 -18.86
CA GLY A 905 3.07 21.21 -19.15
C GLY A 905 3.83 21.61 -17.89
N HIS A 906 3.15 22.22 -16.91
CA HIS A 906 3.79 22.65 -15.65
C HIS A 906 4.42 21.49 -14.87
N VAL A 907 3.79 20.31 -14.88
CA VAL A 907 4.33 19.10 -14.24
C VAL A 907 5.62 18.64 -14.92
N GLN A 908 5.72 18.74 -16.25
CA GLN A 908 6.97 18.46 -16.96
C GLN A 908 8.05 19.50 -16.67
N ASP A 909 7.70 20.79 -16.66
CA ASP A 909 8.66 21.88 -16.44
C ASP A 909 9.24 21.83 -15.01
N ASN A 910 8.43 21.46 -14.02
CA ASN A 910 8.90 21.24 -12.66
C ASN A 910 9.91 20.08 -12.57
N ALA A 911 9.65 18.98 -13.27
CA ALA A 911 10.57 17.83 -13.31
C ALA A 911 11.88 18.18 -14.03
N GLU A 912 11.82 18.97 -15.10
CA GLU A 912 13.01 19.52 -15.77
C GLU A 912 13.86 20.33 -14.79
N GLU A 913 13.26 21.30 -14.09
CA GLU A 913 13.98 22.17 -13.15
C GLU A 913 14.61 21.37 -11.99
N ALA A 914 13.93 20.35 -11.49
CA ALA A 914 14.48 19.48 -10.45
C ALA A 914 15.75 18.73 -10.91
N VAL A 915 15.76 18.20 -12.14
CA VAL A 915 16.96 17.57 -12.70
C VAL A 915 18.07 18.60 -12.94
N ARG A 916 17.74 19.79 -13.45
CA ARG A 916 18.71 20.90 -13.63
C ARG A 916 19.41 21.31 -12.34
N ARG A 917 18.74 21.22 -11.19
CA ARG A 917 19.37 21.54 -9.88
C ARG A 917 20.46 20.55 -9.55
N VAL A 918 20.18 19.26 -9.73
CA VAL A 918 21.14 18.20 -9.40
C VAL A 918 22.33 18.20 -10.36
N ILE A 919 22.11 18.50 -11.64
CA ILE A 919 23.19 18.59 -12.64
C ILE A 919 24.30 19.55 -12.19
N SER A 920 23.96 20.66 -11.53
CA SER A 920 24.96 21.65 -11.08
C SER A 920 25.97 21.09 -10.07
N ALA A 921 25.61 20.04 -9.33
CA ALA A 921 26.49 19.37 -8.38
C ALA A 921 27.33 18.25 -9.01
N LEU A 922 27.05 17.87 -10.26
CA LEU A 922 27.77 16.82 -10.97
C LEU A 922 29.10 17.32 -11.51
N LYS A 923 30.01 16.36 -11.73
CA LYS A 923 31.31 16.58 -12.35
C LYS A 923 31.41 15.74 -13.61
N ASP A 924 32.32 16.14 -14.49
CA ASP A 924 32.69 15.33 -15.63
C ASP A 924 33.25 13.99 -15.18
N GLY A 925 32.94 12.94 -15.94
CA GLY A 925 33.42 11.60 -15.64
C GLY A 925 33.24 10.66 -16.82
N ALA A 926 33.98 9.56 -16.80
CA ALA A 926 33.90 8.53 -17.82
C ALA A 926 34.12 7.16 -17.19
N PHE A 927 33.48 6.14 -17.76
CA PHE A 927 33.59 4.78 -17.29
C PHE A 927 33.44 3.79 -18.44
N THR A 928 34.18 2.69 -18.36
CA THR A 928 34.06 1.55 -19.27
C THR A 928 33.74 0.31 -18.46
N LEU A 929 32.59 -0.29 -18.74
CA LEU A 929 32.13 -1.52 -18.09
C LEU A 929 32.26 -2.71 -19.07
N PRO A 930 33.08 -3.73 -18.77
CA PRO A 930 33.10 -4.97 -19.55
C PRO A 930 31.91 -5.87 -19.20
N LEU A 931 31.41 -6.61 -20.19
CA LEU A 931 30.34 -7.60 -20.05
C LEU A 931 30.89 -9.02 -20.25
N ASP A 932 30.25 -10.02 -19.66
CA ASP A 932 30.69 -11.43 -19.73
C ASP A 932 30.71 -12.04 -21.14
N ASN A 933 30.00 -11.45 -22.10
CA ASN A 933 30.02 -11.87 -23.50
C ASN A 933 31.19 -11.26 -24.31
N GLY A 934 32.06 -10.50 -23.65
CA GLY A 934 33.22 -9.83 -24.27
C GLY A 934 32.93 -8.43 -24.83
N ALA A 935 31.68 -7.95 -24.77
CA ALA A 935 31.33 -6.58 -25.14
C ALA A 935 31.72 -5.57 -24.04
N GLN A 936 31.68 -4.28 -24.36
CA GLN A 936 31.87 -3.20 -23.40
C GLN A 936 30.85 -2.07 -23.61
N ILE A 937 30.44 -1.45 -22.51
CA ILE A 937 29.71 -0.18 -22.51
C ILE A 937 30.68 0.90 -22.06
N GLN A 938 30.85 1.92 -22.89
CA GLN A 938 31.64 3.10 -22.56
C GLN A 938 30.70 4.30 -22.50
N VAL A 939 30.79 5.07 -21.43
CA VAL A 939 30.01 6.30 -21.26
C VAL A 939 30.87 7.41 -20.71
N SER A 940 30.69 8.61 -21.24
CA SER A 940 31.21 9.85 -20.66
C SER A 940 30.08 10.82 -20.37
N VAL A 941 30.15 11.47 -19.22
CA VAL A 941 29.21 12.53 -18.81
C VAL A 941 29.99 13.83 -18.78
N ARG A 942 29.52 14.82 -19.53
CA ARG A 942 30.07 16.18 -19.56
C ARG A 942 29.01 17.17 -19.08
N VAL A 943 29.33 17.97 -18.08
CA VAL A 943 28.39 18.88 -17.42
C VAL A 943 28.60 20.31 -17.91
N ASP A 944 27.55 20.92 -18.47
CA ASP A 944 27.51 22.36 -18.73
C ASP A 944 26.89 23.07 -17.53
N GLN A 945 27.74 23.65 -16.70
CA GLN A 945 27.35 24.38 -15.50
C GLN A 945 26.53 25.64 -15.79
N ALA A 946 26.77 26.31 -16.93
CA ALA A 946 26.07 27.54 -17.28
C ALA A 946 24.65 27.24 -17.79
N ALA A 947 24.51 26.22 -18.65
CA ALA A 947 23.22 25.78 -19.16
C ALA A 947 22.46 24.85 -18.19
N ARG A 948 23.10 24.42 -17.09
CA ARG A 948 22.60 23.40 -16.15
C ARG A 948 22.10 22.15 -16.89
N SER A 949 22.91 21.68 -17.83
CA SER A 949 22.62 20.53 -18.70
C SER A 949 23.79 19.53 -18.69
N ALA A 950 23.51 18.30 -19.12
CA ALA A 950 24.54 17.25 -19.23
C ALA A 950 24.50 16.59 -20.61
N GLU A 951 25.68 16.36 -21.18
CA GLU A 951 25.87 15.51 -22.35
C GLU A 951 26.30 14.12 -21.88
N ILE A 952 25.56 13.09 -22.28
CA ILE A 952 25.82 11.69 -21.99
C ILE A 952 26.20 11.03 -23.31
N ASP A 953 27.48 10.72 -23.48
CA ASP A 953 28.05 10.22 -24.73
C ASP A 953 28.50 8.76 -24.58
N PHE A 954 27.85 7.87 -25.33
CA PHE A 954 28.13 6.44 -25.36
C PHE A 954 29.12 6.02 -26.47
N ALA A 955 29.83 6.97 -27.10
CA ALA A 955 30.89 6.67 -28.06
C ALA A 955 31.97 5.76 -27.44
N GLY A 956 32.38 4.73 -28.19
CA GLY A 956 33.32 3.70 -27.72
C GLY A 956 32.64 2.44 -27.15
N THR A 957 31.31 2.46 -26.99
CA THR A 957 30.51 1.25 -26.75
C THR A 957 30.63 0.29 -27.94
N SER A 958 30.63 -1.03 -27.67
CA SER A 958 30.80 -2.07 -28.70
C SER A 958 29.81 -1.90 -29.87
N PRO A 959 30.22 -2.29 -31.10
CA PRO A 959 29.30 -2.38 -32.24
C PRO A 959 28.18 -3.38 -31.96
N GLN A 960 27.13 -3.35 -32.79
CA GLN A 960 26.07 -4.34 -32.77
C GLN A 960 26.65 -5.76 -32.72
N LEU A 961 26.09 -6.57 -31.83
CA LEU A 961 26.51 -7.94 -31.56
C LEU A 961 25.75 -8.93 -32.42
N ASP A 962 26.34 -10.11 -32.63
CA ASP A 962 25.74 -11.26 -33.31
C ASP A 962 24.91 -12.15 -32.37
N ASN A 963 24.57 -11.64 -31.19
CA ASN A 963 23.81 -12.27 -30.12
C ASN A 963 22.80 -11.27 -29.52
N ASN A 964 22.01 -11.71 -28.54
CA ASN A 964 20.86 -10.97 -28.02
C ASN A 964 21.14 -9.91 -26.94
N PHE A 965 22.40 -9.59 -26.64
CA PHE A 965 22.77 -8.52 -25.70
C PHE A 965 22.63 -7.11 -26.29
N ASN A 966 22.17 -6.97 -27.54
CA ASN A 966 21.83 -5.67 -28.09
C ASN A 966 20.62 -5.06 -27.34
N ALA A 967 20.71 -3.81 -26.94
CA ALA A 967 19.63 -3.05 -26.33
C ALA A 967 19.14 -1.96 -27.31
N PRO A 968 17.82 -1.84 -27.56
CA PRO A 968 17.29 -0.72 -28.32
C PRO A 968 17.62 0.62 -27.66
N SER A 969 17.69 1.68 -28.46
CA SER A 969 17.99 3.04 -27.96
C SER A 969 17.00 3.49 -26.88
N ALA A 970 15.73 3.10 -26.98
CA ALA A 970 14.71 3.35 -25.97
C ALA A 970 15.07 2.78 -24.58
N VAL A 971 15.73 1.62 -24.50
CA VAL A 971 16.21 1.01 -23.26
C VAL A 971 17.36 1.82 -22.66
N CYS A 972 18.29 2.29 -23.50
CA CYS A 972 19.37 3.16 -23.06
C CYS A 972 18.85 4.48 -22.50
N MET A 973 17.88 5.10 -23.17
CA MET A 973 17.21 6.31 -22.69
C MET A 973 16.50 6.10 -21.35
N ALA A 974 15.85 4.93 -21.17
CA ALA A 974 15.24 4.55 -19.90
C ALA A 974 16.26 4.49 -18.75
N ALA A 975 17.43 3.89 -19.00
CA ALA A 975 18.51 3.81 -18.01
C ALA A 975 19.08 5.20 -17.65
N VAL A 976 19.26 6.08 -18.63
CA VAL A 976 19.67 7.47 -18.39
C VAL A 976 18.63 8.19 -17.53
N LEU A 977 17.34 8.13 -17.92
CA LEU A 977 16.24 8.73 -17.16
C LEU A 977 16.21 8.22 -15.71
N TYR A 978 16.33 6.91 -15.52
CA TYR A 978 16.34 6.28 -14.21
C TYR A 978 17.48 6.80 -13.34
N VAL A 979 18.73 6.76 -13.84
CA VAL A 979 19.90 7.22 -13.09
C VAL A 979 19.75 8.66 -12.66
N PHE A 980 19.44 9.57 -13.58
CA PHE A 980 19.30 10.99 -13.25
C PHE A 980 18.14 11.24 -12.27
N ARG A 981 17.05 10.47 -12.35
CA ARG A 981 15.97 10.54 -11.37
C ARG A 981 16.43 10.12 -9.97
N THR A 982 17.29 9.11 -9.83
CA THR A 982 17.82 8.68 -8.53
C THR A 982 18.75 9.69 -7.85
N LEU A 983 19.25 10.67 -8.62
CA LEU A 983 20.08 11.74 -8.08
C LEU A 983 19.25 12.89 -7.49
N VAL A 984 17.95 12.96 -7.81
CA VAL A 984 17.01 13.94 -7.27
C VAL A 984 16.46 13.44 -5.93
N ASP A 985 16.94 14.06 -4.83
CA ASP A 985 16.50 13.78 -3.45
C ASP A 985 15.19 14.53 -3.10
N ASP A 986 14.19 14.39 -3.97
CA ASP A 986 12.85 14.97 -3.80
C ASP A 986 11.78 14.07 -4.46
N GLU A 987 10.54 14.21 -4.01
CA GLU A 987 9.39 13.47 -4.55
C GLU A 987 8.83 14.16 -5.80
N ILE A 988 9.56 14.08 -6.91
CA ILE A 988 9.07 14.52 -8.22
C ILE A 988 8.45 13.35 -9.00
N PRO A 989 7.36 13.58 -9.77
CA PRO A 989 6.81 12.58 -10.68
C PRO A 989 7.80 12.29 -11.80
N LEU A 990 7.79 11.05 -12.27
CA LEU A 990 8.59 10.68 -13.42
C LEU A 990 7.83 10.96 -14.72
N ASN A 991 8.34 11.91 -15.50
CA ASN A 991 7.76 12.33 -16.76
C ASN A 991 8.85 12.73 -17.78
N ALA A 992 8.45 13.10 -18.99
CA ALA A 992 9.38 13.45 -20.06
C ALA A 992 10.25 14.69 -19.76
N GLY A 993 9.84 15.56 -18.82
CA GLY A 993 10.58 16.74 -18.38
C GLY A 993 11.98 16.42 -17.84
N CYS A 994 12.14 15.26 -17.19
CA CYS A 994 13.43 14.81 -16.66
C CYS A 994 14.52 14.62 -17.74
N LEU A 995 14.13 14.41 -19.01
CA LEU A 995 15.06 14.23 -20.13
C LEU A 995 15.42 15.55 -20.83
N LYS A 996 14.62 16.61 -20.69
CA LYS A 996 14.83 17.91 -21.36
C LYS A 996 16.24 18.50 -21.15
N PRO A 997 16.87 18.44 -19.95
CA PRO A 997 18.21 18.99 -19.75
C PRO A 997 19.35 18.02 -20.14
N LEU A 998 19.04 16.85 -20.71
CA LEU A 998 20.00 15.80 -21.01
C LEU A 998 20.14 15.62 -22.53
N LYS A 999 21.37 15.74 -23.03
CA LYS A 999 21.71 15.39 -24.42
C LYS A 999 22.35 14.01 -24.44
N VAL A 1000 21.62 13.03 -24.95
CA VAL A 1000 22.11 11.63 -25.01
C VAL A 1000 22.59 11.31 -26.42
N ILE A 1001 23.82 10.83 -26.55
CA ILE A 1001 24.44 10.43 -27.82
C ILE A 1001 24.64 8.92 -27.79
N ILE A 1002 23.91 8.21 -28.65
CA ILE A 1002 24.00 6.75 -28.81
C ILE A 1002 24.43 6.46 -30.25
N PRO A 1003 25.65 5.93 -30.49
CA PRO A 1003 26.13 5.67 -31.84
C PRO A 1003 25.21 4.70 -32.62
N PRO A 1004 24.73 5.06 -33.82
CA PRO A 1004 23.96 4.14 -34.67
C PRO A 1004 24.77 2.89 -35.02
N GLY A 1005 24.12 1.71 -34.99
CA GLY A 1005 24.78 0.43 -35.23
C GLY A 1005 25.69 -0.05 -34.09
N SER A 1006 25.65 0.60 -32.92
CA SER A 1006 26.22 0.05 -31.68
C SER A 1006 25.27 -0.96 -31.04
N MET A 1007 25.76 -1.72 -30.05
CA MET A 1007 24.91 -2.63 -29.28
C MET A 1007 23.81 -1.90 -28.49
N LEU A 1008 23.84 -0.56 -28.35
CA LEU A 1008 22.82 0.26 -27.69
C LEU A 1008 21.87 0.98 -28.67
N ASN A 1009 22.11 0.82 -29.97
CA ASN A 1009 21.24 1.31 -31.04
C ASN A 1009 21.39 0.39 -32.27
N PRO A 1010 20.99 -0.89 -32.13
CA PRO A 1010 21.13 -1.89 -33.17
C PRO A 1010 20.18 -1.62 -34.34
N HIS A 1011 20.52 -2.16 -35.50
CA HIS A 1011 19.66 -2.23 -36.67
C HIS A 1011 18.95 -3.60 -36.73
N TYR A 1012 17.71 -3.59 -37.21
CA TYR A 1012 16.99 -4.81 -37.58
C TYR A 1012 17.84 -5.67 -38.56
N PRO A 1013 17.89 -7.01 -38.41
CA PRO A 1013 17.06 -7.86 -37.56
C PRO A 1013 17.75 -8.35 -36.26
N ALA A 1014 18.63 -7.56 -35.64
CA ALA A 1014 19.33 -8.00 -34.43
C ALA A 1014 18.37 -8.50 -33.32
N SER A 1015 18.77 -9.56 -32.64
CA SER A 1015 18.13 -10.03 -31.41
C SER A 1015 18.40 -9.05 -30.25
N VAL A 1016 17.43 -8.88 -29.34
CA VAL A 1016 17.49 -7.83 -28.30
C VAL A 1016 17.00 -8.25 -26.91
N VAL A 1017 16.57 -9.50 -26.71
CA VAL A 1017 15.89 -9.88 -25.46
C VAL A 1017 16.75 -9.61 -24.21
N SER A 1018 18.06 -9.93 -24.25
CA SER A 1018 18.99 -9.64 -23.16
C SER A 1018 19.32 -8.15 -23.03
N GLY A 1019 19.06 -7.35 -24.07
CA GLY A 1019 19.19 -5.90 -24.04
C GLY A 1019 18.34 -5.27 -22.94
N ASN A 1020 17.08 -5.69 -22.85
CA ASN A 1020 16.12 -5.21 -21.87
C ASN A 1020 16.47 -5.64 -20.44
N VAL A 1021 16.93 -6.88 -20.28
CA VAL A 1021 17.02 -7.51 -18.95
C VAL A 1021 18.45 -7.65 -18.38
N GLU A 1022 19.49 -7.60 -19.21
CA GLU A 1022 20.89 -7.67 -18.78
C GLU A 1022 21.64 -6.37 -19.10
N THR A 1023 21.66 -5.97 -20.38
CA THR A 1023 22.43 -4.80 -20.83
C THR A 1023 21.93 -3.51 -20.17
N SER A 1024 20.63 -3.34 -19.98
CA SER A 1024 20.04 -2.17 -19.29
C SER A 1024 20.59 -1.96 -17.88
N THR A 1025 20.80 -3.04 -17.12
CA THR A 1025 21.40 -3.02 -15.79
C THR A 1025 22.88 -2.62 -15.86
N CYS A 1026 23.59 -3.09 -16.89
CA CYS A 1026 24.97 -2.72 -17.16
C CYS A 1026 25.12 -1.25 -17.54
N ILE A 1027 24.22 -0.68 -18.36
CA ILE A 1027 24.21 0.76 -18.70
C ILE A 1027 24.08 1.59 -17.41
N THR A 1028 23.16 1.20 -16.53
CA THR A 1028 22.94 1.86 -15.24
C THR A 1028 24.20 1.85 -14.37
N ASN A 1029 24.86 0.71 -14.24
CA ASN A 1029 26.13 0.60 -13.50
C ASN A 1029 27.25 1.42 -14.15
N ALA A 1030 27.35 1.46 -15.49
CA ALA A 1030 28.34 2.28 -16.19
C ALA A 1030 28.12 3.77 -15.94
N LEU A 1031 26.86 4.23 -15.94
CA LEU A 1031 26.50 5.61 -15.60
C LEU A 1031 26.86 5.97 -14.15
N TYR A 1032 26.52 5.12 -13.18
CA TYR A 1032 26.95 5.34 -11.79
C TYR A 1032 28.47 5.32 -11.62
N GLY A 1033 29.15 4.47 -12.39
CA GLY A 1033 30.60 4.42 -12.50
C GLY A 1033 31.19 5.76 -12.97
N ALA A 1034 30.62 6.33 -14.03
CA ALA A 1034 31.07 7.61 -14.60
C ALA A 1034 30.78 8.79 -13.67
N LEU A 1035 29.63 8.77 -12.99
CA LEU A 1035 29.24 9.82 -12.03
C LEU A 1035 30.00 9.72 -10.69
N GLY A 1036 30.56 8.55 -10.36
CA GLY A 1036 31.30 8.33 -9.11
C GLY A 1036 30.43 8.31 -7.84
N VAL A 1037 29.11 8.15 -7.98
CA VAL A 1037 28.16 8.37 -6.86
C VAL A 1037 27.90 7.14 -6.00
N MET A 1038 28.04 5.92 -6.55
CA MET A 1038 27.85 4.66 -5.82
C MET A 1038 28.60 3.50 -6.48
N ALA A 1039 28.84 2.43 -5.72
CA ALA A 1039 29.36 1.17 -6.25
C ALA A 1039 28.30 0.42 -7.07
N ALA A 1040 28.74 -0.57 -7.85
CA ALA A 1040 27.83 -1.35 -8.69
C ALA A 1040 26.89 -2.23 -7.86
N ALA A 1041 25.62 -2.27 -8.24
CA ALA A 1041 24.75 -3.39 -7.91
C ALA A 1041 25.08 -4.60 -8.80
N GLN A 1042 24.44 -5.75 -8.57
CA GLN A 1042 24.46 -6.83 -9.56
C GLN A 1042 24.07 -6.29 -10.95
N GLY A 1043 24.91 -6.55 -11.95
CA GLY A 1043 24.77 -6.11 -13.34
C GLY A 1043 23.83 -7.00 -14.16
N THR A 1044 22.90 -7.69 -13.50
CA THR A 1044 22.06 -8.75 -14.08
C THR A 1044 20.71 -8.78 -13.36
N MET A 1045 19.67 -9.24 -14.06
CA MET A 1045 18.38 -9.59 -13.44
C MET A 1045 18.24 -11.10 -13.23
N ASN A 1046 19.27 -11.90 -13.58
CA ASN A 1046 19.30 -13.36 -13.47
C ASN A 1046 18.02 -13.99 -14.06
N ASN A 1047 17.78 -13.72 -15.34
CA ASN A 1047 16.54 -14.07 -16.03
C ASN A 1047 16.44 -15.57 -16.24
N PHE A 1048 15.63 -16.21 -15.39
CA PHE A 1048 15.41 -17.64 -15.39
C PHE A 1048 14.09 -17.95 -16.06
N THR A 1049 14.13 -18.75 -17.12
CA THR A 1049 12.94 -19.29 -17.78
C THR A 1049 12.96 -20.79 -17.75
N PHE A 1050 11.77 -21.38 -17.68
CA PHE A 1050 11.61 -22.80 -17.92
C PHE A 1050 10.23 -23.11 -18.48
N GLY A 1051 10.11 -24.27 -19.11
CA GLY A 1051 8.82 -24.75 -19.54
C GLY A 1051 8.87 -25.90 -20.52
N ASN A 1052 7.70 -26.19 -21.08
CA ASN A 1052 7.47 -27.16 -22.13
C ASN A 1052 6.26 -26.71 -22.98
N ALA A 1053 5.63 -27.63 -23.73
CA ALA A 1053 4.46 -27.31 -24.54
C ALA A 1053 3.24 -26.84 -23.71
N LYS A 1054 3.15 -27.25 -22.44
CA LYS A 1054 2.01 -26.97 -21.55
C LYS A 1054 2.28 -25.82 -20.57
N TYR A 1055 3.51 -25.75 -20.05
CA TYR A 1055 3.90 -24.79 -19.02
C TYR A 1055 4.95 -23.81 -19.57
N GLN A 1056 4.79 -22.52 -19.26
CA GLN A 1056 5.77 -21.49 -19.57
C GLN A 1056 5.94 -20.60 -18.34
N TYR A 1057 7.17 -20.43 -17.88
CA TYR A 1057 7.50 -19.64 -16.71
C TYR A 1057 8.71 -18.75 -16.98
N TYR A 1058 8.65 -17.55 -16.43
CA TYR A 1058 9.71 -16.55 -16.45
C TYR A 1058 9.82 -15.95 -15.05
N GLU A 1059 11.04 -15.68 -14.60
CA GLU A 1059 11.37 -15.03 -13.34
C GLU A 1059 12.69 -14.26 -13.42
N THR A 1060 12.70 -13.03 -12.91
CA THR A 1060 13.95 -12.32 -12.57
C THR A 1060 14.30 -12.61 -11.12
N ILE A 1061 15.59 -12.79 -10.81
CA ILE A 1061 16.05 -13.13 -9.46
C ILE A 1061 17.01 -12.04 -8.97
N SER A 1062 16.76 -11.53 -7.77
CA SER A 1062 17.54 -10.47 -7.14
C SER A 1062 18.90 -10.93 -6.57
N GLY A 1063 19.73 -9.94 -6.25
CA GLY A 1063 21.07 -10.12 -5.70
C GLY A 1063 21.48 -8.89 -4.89
N GLY A 1064 22.78 -8.64 -4.77
CA GLY A 1064 23.29 -7.55 -3.92
C GLY A 1064 23.21 -6.16 -4.58
N SER A 1065 22.71 -5.17 -3.85
CA SER A 1065 22.83 -3.77 -4.26
C SER A 1065 24.21 -3.18 -3.94
N GLY A 1066 24.62 -2.17 -4.71
CA GLY A 1066 25.86 -1.44 -4.46
C GLY A 1066 25.79 -0.55 -3.22
N ALA A 1067 26.92 -0.39 -2.53
CA ALA A 1067 27.08 0.55 -1.42
C ALA A 1067 27.35 1.98 -1.92
N GLY A 1068 27.09 2.98 -1.09
CA GLY A 1068 27.40 4.38 -1.37
C GLY A 1068 27.98 5.10 -0.16
N GLU A 1069 28.27 6.39 -0.33
CA GLU A 1069 28.75 7.20 0.78
C GLU A 1069 27.66 7.36 1.85
N GLY A 1070 27.87 6.75 3.02
CA GLY A 1070 26.93 6.82 4.14
C GLY A 1070 26.00 5.62 4.28
N PHE A 1071 26.07 4.61 3.39
CA PHE A 1071 25.17 3.46 3.45
C PHE A 1071 25.74 2.17 2.84
N ASP A 1072 25.46 1.04 3.50
CA ASP A 1072 25.68 -0.31 2.98
C ASP A 1072 24.68 -0.63 1.86
N GLY A 1073 25.06 -1.58 1.00
CA GLY A 1073 24.15 -2.20 0.04
C GLY A 1073 23.20 -3.19 0.73
N THR A 1074 22.04 -3.38 0.11
CA THR A 1074 20.97 -4.25 0.58
C THR A 1074 21.07 -5.60 -0.11
N SER A 1075 21.10 -6.68 0.69
CA SER A 1075 21.18 -8.06 0.17
C SER A 1075 19.87 -8.50 -0.47
N VAL A 1076 19.95 -9.30 -1.54
CA VAL A 1076 18.82 -9.98 -2.22
C VAL A 1076 17.61 -9.06 -2.41
N VAL A 1077 17.79 -7.99 -3.17
CA VAL A 1077 16.73 -7.03 -3.54
C VAL A 1077 16.85 -6.65 -5.01
N GLN A 1078 15.73 -6.33 -5.65
CA GLN A 1078 15.73 -5.85 -7.03
C GLN A 1078 16.39 -4.48 -7.12
N THR A 1079 17.27 -4.32 -8.11
CA THR A 1079 18.06 -3.11 -8.34
C THR A 1079 17.91 -2.60 -9.76
N ASN A 1080 18.24 -1.33 -9.97
CA ASN A 1080 18.35 -0.73 -11.30
C ASN A 1080 17.06 -0.92 -12.13
N MET A 1081 17.14 -1.64 -13.25
CA MET A 1081 16.13 -1.62 -14.32
C MET A 1081 14.93 -2.54 -14.10
N THR A 1082 14.86 -3.24 -12.96
CA THR A 1082 13.72 -4.10 -12.59
C THR A 1082 13.24 -3.81 -11.18
N ASN A 1083 11.97 -4.12 -10.91
CA ASN A 1083 11.44 -4.23 -9.55
C ASN A 1083 10.39 -5.35 -9.43
N SER A 1084 10.45 -6.35 -10.31
CA SER A 1084 9.41 -7.38 -10.36
C SER A 1084 9.45 -8.24 -9.08
N ARG A 1085 8.26 -8.66 -8.65
CA ARG A 1085 8.11 -9.57 -7.52
C ARG A 1085 8.52 -11.00 -7.88
N LEU A 1086 8.95 -11.75 -6.87
CA LEU A 1086 9.09 -13.20 -6.94
C LEU A 1086 7.70 -13.85 -6.99
N THR A 1087 7.55 -15.00 -7.66
CA THR A 1087 6.36 -15.83 -7.43
C THR A 1087 6.44 -16.43 -6.02
N ASP A 1088 5.35 -16.34 -5.25
CA ASP A 1088 5.31 -16.96 -3.92
C ASP A 1088 5.63 -18.47 -4.03
N PRO A 1089 6.49 -19.03 -3.16
CA PRO A 1089 6.90 -20.42 -3.22
C PRO A 1089 5.73 -21.40 -3.35
N GLU A 1090 4.61 -21.17 -2.66
CA GLU A 1090 3.49 -22.11 -2.71
C GLU A 1090 2.72 -22.01 -4.03
N ILE A 1091 2.59 -20.80 -4.57
CA ILE A 1091 1.97 -20.56 -5.88
C ILE A 1091 2.81 -21.19 -6.99
N LEU A 1092 4.15 -21.08 -6.89
CA LEU A 1092 5.08 -21.68 -7.84
C LEU A 1092 4.88 -23.19 -7.94
N GLU A 1093 4.90 -23.89 -6.79
CA GLU A 1093 4.75 -25.35 -6.73
C GLU A 1093 3.33 -25.83 -7.06
N PHE A 1094 2.33 -24.99 -6.79
CA PHE A 1094 0.94 -25.34 -7.10
C PHE A 1094 0.63 -25.19 -8.60
N ARG A 1095 1.21 -24.20 -9.27
CA ARG A 1095 0.92 -23.89 -10.68
C ARG A 1095 1.84 -24.61 -11.67
N PHE A 1096 3.05 -24.96 -11.26
CA PHE A 1096 4.07 -25.54 -12.12
C PHE A 1096 4.63 -26.82 -11.50
N PRO A 1097 4.97 -27.85 -12.30
CA PRO A 1097 5.55 -29.10 -11.80
C PRO A 1097 7.04 -28.92 -11.48
N VAL A 1098 7.32 -28.03 -10.54
CA VAL A 1098 8.62 -27.76 -9.95
C VAL A 1098 8.47 -27.67 -8.43
N ARG A 1099 9.56 -27.87 -7.72
CA ARG A 1099 9.66 -27.66 -6.27
C ARG A 1099 10.78 -26.67 -5.98
N LEU A 1100 10.52 -25.65 -5.18
CA LEU A 1100 11.55 -24.76 -4.68
C LEU A 1100 12.19 -25.44 -3.46
N ASP A 1101 13.41 -25.94 -3.62
CA ASP A 1101 14.14 -26.61 -2.55
C ASP A 1101 14.67 -25.58 -1.54
N SER A 1102 15.12 -24.39 -1.99
CA SER A 1102 15.57 -23.30 -1.11
C SER A 1102 15.66 -21.94 -1.82
N TYR A 1103 15.52 -20.84 -1.08
CA TYR A 1103 15.99 -19.51 -1.49
C TYR A 1103 16.59 -18.76 -0.30
N GLU A 1104 17.91 -18.62 -0.29
CA GLU A 1104 18.69 -18.16 0.87
C GLU A 1104 19.62 -17.01 0.51
N ILE A 1105 19.97 -16.17 1.49
CA ILE A 1105 21.00 -15.14 1.32
C ILE A 1105 22.39 -15.78 1.29
N ARG A 1106 23.20 -15.41 0.30
CA ARG A 1106 24.59 -15.86 0.11
C ARG A 1106 25.53 -14.98 0.92
N ALA A 1107 25.56 -15.20 2.24
CA ALA A 1107 26.34 -14.39 3.17
C ALA A 1107 27.81 -14.24 2.77
N GLY A 1108 28.33 -13.00 2.85
CA GLY A 1108 29.73 -12.68 2.54
C GLY A 1108 30.06 -12.55 1.05
N SER A 1109 29.05 -12.47 0.19
CA SER A 1109 29.23 -12.19 -1.24
C SER A 1109 29.30 -10.69 -1.56
N GLY A 1110 28.85 -9.81 -0.67
CA GLY A 1110 28.96 -8.36 -0.82
C GLY A 1110 30.41 -7.85 -0.69
N GLY A 1111 30.77 -6.88 -1.53
CA GLY A 1111 32.10 -6.29 -1.58
C GLY A 1111 32.48 -5.56 -0.29
N ALA A 1112 33.74 -5.69 0.12
CA ALA A 1112 34.25 -5.04 1.32
C ALA A 1112 34.47 -3.54 1.11
N GLY A 1113 34.28 -2.74 2.15
CA GLY A 1113 34.57 -1.31 2.15
C GLY A 1113 34.29 -0.73 3.53
N ARG A 1114 34.41 0.59 3.68
CA ARG A 1114 33.84 1.29 4.84
C ARG A 1114 32.33 1.03 4.92
N TRP A 1115 31.68 1.04 3.76
CA TRP A 1115 30.33 0.56 3.54
C TRP A 1115 30.38 -0.69 2.67
N ARG A 1116 29.71 -1.76 3.11
CA ARG A 1116 29.72 -3.07 2.46
C ARG A 1116 28.65 -3.15 1.38
N GLY A 1117 28.96 -3.80 0.26
CA GLY A 1117 27.94 -4.15 -0.73
C GLY A 1117 26.94 -5.17 -0.18
N GLY A 1118 25.75 -5.22 -0.76
CA GLY A 1118 24.74 -6.21 -0.39
C GLY A 1118 25.14 -7.63 -0.82
N ASP A 1119 24.71 -8.64 -0.07
CA ASP A 1119 24.92 -10.04 -0.44
C ASP A 1119 23.95 -10.48 -1.56
N GLY A 1120 24.42 -11.36 -2.45
CA GLY A 1120 23.58 -12.11 -3.39
C GLY A 1120 22.75 -13.20 -2.69
N GLY A 1121 22.10 -14.05 -3.48
CA GLY A 1121 21.24 -15.14 -3.02
C GLY A 1121 21.55 -16.46 -3.71
N VAL A 1122 21.03 -17.56 -3.15
CA VAL A 1122 21.12 -18.92 -3.72
C VAL A 1122 19.71 -19.48 -3.87
N ARG A 1123 19.27 -19.65 -5.12
CA ARG A 1123 17.94 -20.21 -5.45
C ARG A 1123 18.10 -21.60 -6.07
N LYS A 1124 17.35 -22.59 -5.56
CA LYS A 1124 17.39 -23.99 -6.01
C LYS A 1124 16.01 -24.47 -6.41
N VAL A 1125 15.80 -24.71 -7.70
CA VAL A 1125 14.51 -25.16 -8.26
C VAL A 1125 14.66 -26.56 -8.81
N ARG A 1126 13.93 -27.52 -8.23
CA ARG A 1126 13.85 -28.90 -8.65
C ARG A 1126 12.73 -29.10 -9.66
N PHE A 1127 13.00 -29.86 -10.72
CA PHE A 1127 12.01 -30.17 -11.74
C PHE A 1127 11.32 -31.50 -11.43
N LEU A 1128 10.01 -31.57 -11.64
CA LEU A 1128 9.21 -32.79 -11.40
C LEU A 1128 8.76 -33.44 -12.72
N GLU A 1129 8.91 -32.73 -13.83
CA GLU A 1129 8.63 -33.20 -15.19
C GLU A 1129 9.73 -32.74 -16.16
N PRO A 1130 9.90 -33.40 -17.31
CA PRO A 1130 10.81 -32.95 -18.35
C PRO A 1130 10.48 -31.55 -18.86
N MET A 1131 11.48 -30.67 -18.87
CA MET A 1131 11.36 -29.27 -19.30
C MET A 1131 12.68 -28.77 -19.91
N THR A 1132 12.61 -27.67 -20.64
CA THR A 1132 13.80 -26.90 -21.01
C THR A 1132 13.93 -25.73 -20.04
N ALA A 1133 15.11 -25.54 -19.45
CA ALA A 1133 15.44 -24.40 -18.60
C ALA A 1133 16.51 -23.54 -19.28
N ALA A 1134 16.38 -22.22 -19.14
CA ALA A 1134 17.34 -21.26 -19.66
C ALA A 1134 17.63 -20.15 -18.66
N ILE A 1135 18.84 -19.61 -18.75
CA ILE A 1135 19.31 -18.48 -17.95
C ILE A 1135 19.99 -17.46 -18.87
N LEU A 1136 19.56 -16.21 -18.74
CA LEU A 1136 20.25 -15.03 -19.26
C LEU A 1136 20.81 -14.27 -18.08
N SER A 1137 22.14 -14.08 -18.04
CA SER A 1137 22.77 -13.46 -16.89
C SER A 1137 24.15 -12.86 -17.18
N ASN A 1138 24.64 -12.01 -16.28
CA ASN A 1138 25.95 -11.34 -16.33
C ASN A 1138 26.66 -11.39 -14.96
N ASN A 1139 27.89 -10.88 -14.84
CA ASN A 1139 28.73 -10.97 -13.64
C ASN A 1139 29.02 -12.39 -13.11
N ARG A 1140 29.20 -13.33 -14.03
CA ARG A 1140 29.79 -14.67 -13.83
C ARG A 1140 31.28 -14.64 -14.17
N ILE A 1141 31.74 -13.66 -14.95
CA ILE A 1141 33.15 -13.45 -15.30
C ILE A 1141 33.66 -12.13 -14.72
N HIS A 1142 32.94 -11.02 -14.91
CA HIS A 1142 33.33 -9.70 -14.40
C HIS A 1142 32.57 -9.34 -13.12
N ALA A 1143 33.30 -9.05 -12.03
CA ALA A 1143 32.68 -8.78 -10.74
C ALA A 1143 32.03 -7.38 -10.69
N PRO A 1144 30.92 -7.19 -9.95
CA PRO A 1144 30.37 -5.86 -9.68
C PRO A 1144 31.41 -4.99 -8.98
N PHE A 1145 31.77 -3.86 -9.59
CA PHE A 1145 32.88 -3.03 -9.13
C PHE A 1145 32.55 -2.31 -7.81
N GLY A 1146 33.57 -2.11 -6.97
CA GLY A 1146 33.51 -1.20 -5.83
C GLY A 1146 33.84 0.25 -6.21
N MET A 1147 33.56 1.19 -5.32
CA MET A 1147 33.74 2.63 -5.56
C MET A 1147 34.54 3.29 -4.44
N ALA A 1148 35.26 4.37 -4.75
CA ALA A 1148 36.04 5.16 -3.77
C ALA A 1148 36.99 4.30 -2.89
N GLY A 1149 37.58 3.25 -3.46
CA GLY A 1149 38.47 2.31 -2.75
C GLY A 1149 37.79 1.12 -2.08
N GLY A 1150 36.47 0.97 -2.21
CA GLY A 1150 35.77 -0.26 -1.87
C GLY A 1150 36.08 -1.39 -2.85
N GLY A 1151 36.04 -2.63 -2.38
CA GLY A 1151 36.28 -3.84 -3.14
C GLY A 1151 35.05 -4.32 -3.93
N PRO A 1152 35.27 -5.17 -4.96
CA PRO A 1152 34.19 -5.71 -5.78
C PRO A 1152 33.33 -6.73 -5.01
N GLY A 1153 32.09 -6.90 -5.47
CA GLY A 1153 31.22 -8.00 -5.03
C GLY A 1153 31.67 -9.34 -5.59
N ALA A 1154 31.21 -10.44 -5.01
CA ALA A 1154 31.47 -11.78 -5.52
C ALA A 1154 30.67 -12.07 -6.80
N LEU A 1155 31.28 -12.85 -7.71
CA LEU A 1155 30.64 -13.33 -8.93
C LEU A 1155 29.45 -14.25 -8.64
N GLY A 1156 28.48 -14.25 -9.56
CA GLY A 1156 27.41 -15.22 -9.61
C GLY A 1156 27.84 -16.54 -10.27
N ARG A 1157 27.00 -17.57 -10.18
CA ARG A 1157 27.24 -18.90 -10.78
C ARG A 1157 25.92 -19.60 -11.13
N ASN A 1158 25.91 -20.32 -12.24
CA ASN A 1158 24.77 -21.09 -12.70
C ASN A 1158 25.19 -22.58 -12.80
N SER A 1159 24.37 -23.50 -12.30
CA SER A 1159 24.66 -24.93 -12.41
C SER A 1159 23.41 -25.81 -12.34
N VAL A 1160 23.49 -27.01 -12.88
CA VAL A 1160 22.48 -28.06 -12.70
C VAL A 1160 23.07 -29.17 -11.85
N LEU A 1161 22.42 -29.48 -10.73
CA LEU A 1161 22.63 -30.72 -10.00
C LEU A 1161 21.70 -31.77 -10.60
N ARG A 1162 22.29 -32.72 -11.34
CA ARG A 1162 21.57 -33.82 -11.96
C ARG A 1162 21.08 -34.82 -10.92
N ALA A 1163 20.02 -35.56 -11.23
CA ALA A 1163 19.46 -36.57 -10.33
C ALA A 1163 20.47 -37.67 -9.92
N ASP A 1164 21.50 -37.93 -10.74
CA ASP A 1164 22.59 -38.87 -10.45
C ASP A 1164 23.69 -38.28 -9.53
N GLY A 1165 23.54 -37.03 -9.09
CA GLY A 1165 24.49 -36.30 -8.26
C GLY A 1165 25.57 -35.53 -9.04
N ARG A 1166 25.63 -35.64 -10.37
CA ARG A 1166 26.57 -34.86 -11.19
C ARG A 1166 26.22 -33.37 -11.15
N VAL A 1167 27.24 -32.53 -10.98
CA VAL A 1167 27.09 -31.07 -11.12
C VAL A 1167 27.58 -30.63 -12.49
N GLU A 1168 26.69 -30.02 -13.27
CA GLU A 1168 26.97 -29.42 -14.56
C GLU A 1168 27.02 -27.89 -14.42
N LEU A 1169 28.19 -27.30 -14.66
CA LEU A 1169 28.35 -25.84 -14.64
C LEU A 1169 27.86 -25.24 -15.95
N LEU A 1170 27.08 -24.17 -15.86
CA LEU A 1170 26.63 -23.37 -17.00
C LEU A 1170 27.40 -22.04 -17.05
N GLY A 1171 27.46 -21.44 -18.24
CA GLY A 1171 28.07 -20.12 -18.43
C GLY A 1171 27.23 -18.96 -17.89
N HIS A 1172 27.59 -17.74 -18.27
CA HIS A 1172 26.80 -16.53 -18.00
C HIS A 1172 25.42 -16.58 -18.71
N ILE A 1173 25.36 -17.22 -19.88
CA ILE A 1173 24.13 -17.69 -20.50
C ILE A 1173 24.12 -19.22 -20.54
N GLY A 1174 22.95 -19.83 -20.50
CA GLY A 1174 22.83 -21.29 -20.58
C GLY A 1174 21.43 -21.76 -20.94
N LYS A 1175 21.35 -22.90 -21.63
CA LYS A 1175 20.13 -23.62 -21.95
C LYS A 1175 20.39 -25.10 -21.75
N THR A 1176 19.49 -25.80 -21.08
CA THR A 1176 19.65 -27.23 -20.80
C THR A 1176 18.30 -27.90 -20.61
N ASP A 1177 18.23 -29.17 -21.00
CA ASP A 1177 17.04 -29.99 -20.73
C ASP A 1177 17.14 -30.56 -19.32
N MET A 1178 16.06 -30.39 -18.58
CA MET A 1178 15.89 -30.84 -17.20
C MET A 1178 15.08 -32.13 -17.20
N GLN A 1179 15.54 -33.11 -16.43
CA GLN A 1179 14.78 -34.33 -16.12
C GLN A 1179 14.12 -34.21 -14.74
N PRO A 1180 13.12 -35.05 -14.43
CA PRO A 1180 12.62 -35.16 -13.06
C PRO A 1180 13.78 -35.35 -12.07
N ASP A 1181 13.71 -34.65 -10.94
CA ASP A 1181 14.71 -34.58 -9.87
C ASP A 1181 16.01 -33.84 -10.18
N ASP A 1182 16.20 -33.31 -11.40
CA ASP A 1182 17.26 -32.33 -11.64
C ASP A 1182 16.95 -31.01 -10.91
N VAL A 1183 18.00 -30.34 -10.40
CA VAL A 1183 17.90 -29.06 -9.70
C VAL A 1183 18.71 -28.00 -10.41
N PHE A 1184 18.04 -26.92 -10.81
CA PHE A 1184 18.71 -25.72 -11.30
C PHE A 1184 19.12 -24.83 -10.11
N VAL A 1185 20.41 -24.53 -10.00
CA VAL A 1185 20.99 -23.74 -8.90
C VAL A 1185 21.54 -22.43 -9.45
N ILE A 1186 21.06 -21.32 -8.89
CA ILE A 1186 21.45 -19.96 -9.26
C ILE A 1186 22.03 -19.28 -8.03
N GLU A 1187 23.32 -18.96 -8.10
CA GLU A 1187 24.01 -18.09 -7.14
C GLU A 1187 24.08 -16.68 -7.76
N THR A 1188 23.33 -15.72 -7.20
CA THR A 1188 23.34 -14.35 -7.71
C THR A 1188 24.56 -13.57 -7.22
N PRO A 1189 25.04 -12.56 -7.98
CA PRO A 1189 26.18 -11.74 -7.57
C PRO A 1189 25.90 -10.90 -6.32
N GLY A 1190 26.96 -10.58 -5.56
CA GLY A 1190 26.91 -9.53 -4.54
C GLY A 1190 27.10 -8.12 -5.14
N GLY A 1191 26.83 -7.08 -4.36
CA GLY A 1191 27.09 -5.69 -4.76
C GLY A 1191 28.52 -5.24 -4.41
N GLY A 1192 29.02 -4.19 -5.05
CA GLY A 1192 30.32 -3.59 -4.73
C GLY A 1192 30.30 -2.79 -3.42
N GLY A 1193 31.45 -2.76 -2.72
CA GLY A 1193 31.66 -1.94 -1.52
C GLY A 1193 32.05 -0.50 -1.84
N TYR A 1194 31.96 0.38 -0.84
CA TYR A 1194 32.29 1.81 -0.96
C TYR A 1194 33.27 2.26 0.13
N GLY A 1195 34.31 3.00 -0.26
CA GLY A 1195 35.29 3.57 0.66
C GLY A 1195 36.37 2.56 1.12
N GLN A 1196 37.58 3.06 1.40
CA GLN A 1196 38.64 2.27 2.03
C GLN A 1196 38.28 1.91 3.48
N ARG A 1197 38.65 0.70 3.89
CA ARG A 1197 38.30 0.09 5.17
C ARG A 1197 39.23 0.53 6.31
#